data_AF-A0A5C6XRW0-F1
#
_entry.id   AF-A0A5C6XRW0-F1
#
_cell.length_a   1.000
_cell.length_b   1.000
_cell.length_c   1.000
_cell.angle_alpha   90.00
_cell.angle_beta   90.00
_cell.angle_gamma   90.00
#
_symmetry.space_group_name_H-M   'P 1'
#
loop_
_entity.id
_entity.type
_entity.pdbx_description
1 polymer ?
#
loop_
_entity_poly.entity_id
_entity_poly.type
_entity_poly.pdbx_seq_one_letter_code
_entity_poly.pdbx_strand_id
1 'polypeptide(L)'
;MLAVVASAGCVKEYDLERRVPERGTLGEELHAIWLKDTRRGAVQPEERSALLEARRDEFVGAVDRAVPPGTEAELDNFLQAILPAIEQGYFPALTRRLPLIMEEAANDEELLDFILNQPEVGPTDYLSPRHQGRFFYELSLFDQSTALMGHMGRVLAEQDGFDDQGNPDISQPAAGSNLLRALAEGLENEPPEIATDRVSVMLRDMLLKGDPRYLNGESSRLALVALFDDRGFPKVRRRPDGSMPAPFIDGDDDGLADVDAQGRFEMTEGPALAIKPLSDEPSPHPLMMRDLFGRLQFAQNDFVFEYVDLSETSLPFLVNLGAGLAAEDAVYHGAAAARSLLGPAVVGQDARGPYPAYSPEHPMVDVVDAIISGLSITELPEVMELTSRFLQQSTGGLAHFSFAISDAIEAIEDAPAADLGENSTLAHDLLPILREIAADPELWEDVFIALREPIMERSGEAMLTLLRHKNMQAVPAEDGPYNACFEQCNADLQIGTVARFECIRACPSDEIFREPMDYSQPESPENRSMFQRTFHLLRDTAGTPYVMNIEEVVVPGVDVIDMPPMVELPGAAEAFVKAVAGDLLLTDYISDEFTNSDIGELLEILNELVPGAVDDDTVGNMLSVASELFGARLDPRPTPAQITRLFNQPRLRFEDENNGYVLEVTSPTCKDGYVMANHHADGLYAAEASGLIDVLYPLAQAFSRHNREELLTRIFEVIHDHYSGRVDLYFDRAGNRSPMKGANLVSLEPALDAIFERGHVFSGLRALALSTANVRDDEGVNVDERLRQLIYAWLRADDDYTTRAGEATLTLADGRTLDEVSRVDIIVDRLAEMVRRADDNEEVKAHLADFAEGFLDVVLRAQPDGQGGYQFNNPGVIALSSHVLDYTAQRAREMEERGEFEGWLTEEVPDALMEMFTSRWFFAAVELIAALHDDPDGRATISAALSYLGDNTRRADQSAMMVYALMVQAFDLEELAPVARFAMQSLDPDRRYDVQGQHAGLPTGTLLGEFMARAGELDPDGEGVRIMGRGAVQGEEYRASWVAIGDLVLRYFSATPRDQGELTREDITSGMDNLGEWLLQEERGLERYYKLVDHRRRLLDGE
;
A
#
# COMPACT_ATOMS: atom_id res chain seq x y z
N MET A 1 -83.33 -20.79 74.97
CA MET A 1 -83.81 -22.19 74.85
C MET A 1 -83.43 -22.64 73.45
N LEU A 2 -82.56 -23.64 73.31
CA LEU A 2 -82.24 -24.37 72.05
C LEU A 2 -82.25 -23.56 70.74
N ALA A 3 -81.14 -22.90 70.43
CA ALA A 3 -80.68 -22.72 69.03
C ALA A 3 -79.14 -22.64 68.95
N VAL A 4 -78.46 -23.22 69.95
CA VAL A 4 -77.05 -23.61 69.88
C VAL A 4 -77.02 -24.93 69.09
N VAL A 5 -76.07 -25.06 68.17
CA VAL A 5 -75.72 -26.22 67.31
C VAL A 5 -76.35 -26.26 65.89
N ALA A 6 -75.79 -25.46 64.97
CA ALA A 6 -75.50 -25.82 63.57
C ALA A 6 -74.62 -24.70 62.96
N SER A 7 -73.30 -24.77 63.14
CA SER A 7 -72.34 -25.18 62.09
C SER A 7 -72.35 -24.24 60.86
N ALA A 8 -71.48 -23.23 60.82
CA ALA A 8 -70.10 -23.36 60.33
C ALA A 8 -70.03 -23.81 58.86
N GLY A 9 -70.15 -22.85 57.95
CA GLY A 9 -69.76 -22.96 56.55
C GLY A 9 -69.13 -21.63 56.14
N CYS A 10 -67.80 -21.60 56.02
CA CYS A 10 -67.03 -20.45 55.60
C CYS A 10 -67.51 -19.98 54.22
N VAL A 11 -68.16 -18.82 54.19
CA VAL A 11 -68.20 -17.99 52.98
C VAL A 11 -66.84 -17.32 52.89
N LYS A 12 -65.91 -17.88 52.11
CA LYS A 12 -64.82 -17.07 51.58
C LYS A 12 -65.45 -16.17 50.53
N GLU A 13 -65.52 -14.88 50.82
CA GLU A 13 -65.70 -13.86 49.78
C GLU A 13 -64.67 -14.12 48.68
N TYR A 14 -65.13 -14.27 47.45
CA TYR A 14 -64.26 -14.23 46.29
C TYR A 14 -63.75 -12.80 46.17
N ASP A 15 -62.48 -12.62 46.56
CA ASP A 15 -61.72 -11.43 46.24
C ASP A 15 -61.49 -11.41 44.72
N LEU A 16 -62.27 -10.60 44.01
CA LEU A 16 -62.17 -10.38 42.56
C LEU A 16 -61.13 -9.30 42.23
N GLU A 17 -60.55 -8.64 43.23
CA GLU A 17 -59.36 -7.81 43.06
C GLU A 17 -58.14 -8.75 43.08
N ARG A 18 -57.81 -9.30 41.92
CA ARG A 18 -56.53 -9.98 41.73
C ARG A 18 -55.44 -8.94 42.05
N ARG A 19 -54.85 -9.02 43.26
CA ARG A 19 -53.65 -8.24 43.59
C ARG A 19 -52.69 -8.45 42.43
N VAL A 20 -52.35 -7.38 41.73
CA VAL A 20 -51.29 -7.42 40.73
C VAL A 20 -50.04 -7.81 41.53
N PRO A 21 -49.50 -9.03 41.35
CA PRO A 21 -48.26 -9.38 42.03
C PRO A 21 -47.22 -8.35 41.61
N GLU A 22 -46.40 -7.93 42.57
CA GLU A 22 -45.20 -7.13 42.30
C GLU A 22 -44.38 -7.95 41.30
N ARG A 23 -44.26 -7.46 40.07
CA ARG A 23 -43.58 -8.17 38.98
C ARG A 23 -42.08 -8.12 39.24
N GLY A 24 -41.41 -9.26 39.08
CA GLY A 24 -39.95 -9.35 39.14
C GLY A 24 -39.29 -8.73 37.91
N THR A 25 -37.98 -8.95 37.75
CA THR A 25 -37.29 -8.63 36.49
C THR A 25 -37.80 -9.51 35.35
N LEU A 26 -37.46 -9.18 34.10
CA LEU A 26 -37.87 -9.98 32.94
C LEU A 26 -37.39 -11.43 33.07
N GLY A 27 -36.14 -11.66 33.49
CA GLY A 27 -35.59 -12.99 33.73
C GLY A 27 -36.39 -13.77 34.76
N GLU A 28 -36.79 -13.14 35.86
CA GLU A 28 -37.59 -13.79 36.91
C GLU A 28 -38.98 -14.20 36.42
N GLU A 29 -39.63 -13.35 35.62
CA GLU A 29 -40.95 -13.65 35.05
C GLU A 29 -40.87 -14.74 33.97
N LEU A 30 -39.89 -14.68 33.05
CA LEU A 30 -39.68 -15.72 32.04
C LEU A 30 -39.38 -17.08 32.68
N HIS A 31 -38.52 -17.10 33.71
CA HIS A 31 -38.24 -18.31 34.47
C HIS A 31 -39.50 -18.87 35.14
N ALA A 32 -40.29 -18.01 35.80
CA ALA A 32 -41.51 -18.43 36.47
C ALA A 32 -42.56 -18.98 35.49
N ILE A 33 -42.66 -18.40 34.29
CA ILE A 33 -43.53 -18.88 33.20
C ILE A 33 -43.03 -20.25 32.71
N TRP A 34 -41.74 -20.37 32.37
CA TRP A 34 -41.16 -21.61 31.84
C TRP A 34 -41.27 -22.76 32.84
N LEU A 35 -40.97 -22.50 34.13
CA LEU A 35 -41.13 -23.47 35.20
C LEU A 35 -42.58 -23.90 35.40
N LYS A 36 -43.52 -22.94 35.37
CA LYS A 36 -44.95 -23.23 35.52
C LYS A 36 -45.49 -24.09 34.37
N ASP A 37 -45.08 -23.82 33.14
CA ASP A 37 -45.51 -24.60 31.97
C ASP A 37 -44.84 -25.97 31.94
N THR A 38 -43.56 -26.07 32.35
CA THR A 38 -42.84 -27.34 32.51
C THR A 38 -43.51 -28.25 33.54
N ARG A 39 -43.94 -27.74 34.70
CA ARG A 39 -44.69 -28.50 35.72
C ARG A 39 -46.04 -29.02 35.22
N ARG A 40 -46.57 -28.46 34.14
CA ARG A 40 -47.83 -28.87 33.48
C ARG A 40 -47.58 -29.71 32.23
N GLY A 41 -46.32 -29.90 31.84
CA GLY A 41 -45.91 -30.65 30.67
C GLY A 41 -46.18 -32.14 30.82
N ALA A 42 -46.27 -32.83 29.68
CA ALA A 42 -46.52 -34.27 29.63
C ALA A 42 -45.22 -35.11 29.63
N VAL A 43 -44.07 -34.49 29.36
CA VAL A 43 -42.78 -35.17 29.17
C VAL A 43 -41.81 -34.70 30.25
N GLN A 44 -41.37 -35.63 31.11
CA GLN A 44 -40.37 -35.42 32.17
C GLN A 44 -40.55 -34.12 33.00
N PRO A 45 -41.77 -33.85 33.53
CA PRO A 45 -42.05 -32.58 34.19
C PRO A 45 -41.29 -32.40 35.50
N GLU A 46 -40.92 -33.49 36.20
CA GLU A 46 -40.18 -33.42 37.46
C GLU A 46 -38.71 -33.08 37.21
N GLU A 47 -38.05 -33.79 36.29
CA GLU A 47 -36.64 -33.63 35.93
C GLU A 47 -36.37 -32.25 35.32
N ARG A 48 -37.20 -31.83 34.36
CA ARG A 48 -37.07 -30.51 33.71
C ARG A 48 -37.36 -29.36 34.67
N SER A 49 -38.30 -29.53 35.61
CA SER A 49 -38.54 -28.51 36.64
C SER A 49 -37.35 -28.39 37.59
N ALA A 50 -36.74 -29.50 37.97
CA ALA A 50 -35.54 -29.51 38.82
C ALA A 50 -34.35 -28.82 38.12
N LEU A 51 -34.14 -29.08 36.82
CA LEU A 51 -33.13 -28.38 36.01
C LEU A 51 -33.33 -26.86 36.02
N LEU A 52 -34.56 -26.41 35.70
CA LEU A 52 -34.87 -24.98 35.69
C LEU A 52 -34.69 -24.35 37.08
N GLU A 53 -35.07 -25.02 38.15
CA GLU A 53 -34.87 -24.54 39.52
C GLU A 53 -33.39 -24.43 39.89
N ALA A 54 -32.57 -25.42 39.53
CA ALA A 54 -31.14 -25.44 39.82
C ALA A 54 -30.36 -24.35 39.06
N ARG A 55 -30.77 -24.03 37.82
CA ARG A 55 -30.13 -23.06 36.93
C ARG A 55 -30.80 -21.67 36.95
N ARG A 56 -31.66 -21.40 37.95
CA ARG A 56 -32.44 -20.16 38.04
C ARG A 56 -31.55 -18.92 37.92
N ASP A 57 -30.54 -18.80 38.78
CA ASP A 57 -29.78 -17.56 38.90
C ASP A 57 -28.92 -17.28 37.65
N GLU A 58 -28.41 -18.33 37.01
CA GLU A 58 -27.71 -18.25 35.72
C GLU A 58 -28.64 -17.74 34.61
N PHE A 59 -29.83 -18.35 34.47
CA PHE A 59 -30.80 -17.95 33.44
C PHE A 59 -31.34 -16.54 33.67
N VAL A 60 -31.76 -16.22 34.90
CA VAL A 60 -32.27 -14.88 35.26
C VAL A 60 -31.18 -13.84 35.00
N GLY A 61 -29.95 -14.10 35.46
CA GLY A 61 -28.82 -13.19 35.23
C GLY A 61 -28.43 -13.04 33.77
N ALA A 62 -28.59 -14.07 32.93
CA ALA A 62 -28.36 -13.98 31.48
C ALA A 62 -29.43 -13.11 30.79
N VAL A 63 -30.71 -13.37 31.07
CA VAL A 63 -31.81 -12.58 30.51
C VAL A 63 -31.71 -11.11 30.93
N ASP A 64 -31.48 -10.84 32.21
CA ASP A 64 -31.42 -9.49 32.75
C ASP A 64 -30.15 -8.73 32.33
N ARG A 65 -29.11 -9.41 31.82
CA ARG A 65 -27.96 -8.76 31.18
C ARG A 65 -28.27 -8.34 29.75
N ALA A 66 -28.95 -9.20 28.99
CA ALA A 66 -29.40 -8.87 27.64
C ALA A 66 -30.49 -7.77 27.65
N VAL A 67 -31.41 -7.83 28.62
CA VAL A 67 -32.50 -6.87 28.82
C VAL A 67 -32.51 -6.39 30.28
N PRO A 68 -31.69 -5.37 30.61
CA PRO A 68 -31.62 -4.80 31.95
C PRO A 68 -32.96 -4.30 32.49
N PRO A 69 -33.21 -4.35 33.82
CA PRO A 69 -34.42 -3.82 34.42
C PRO A 69 -34.66 -2.36 34.03
N GLY A 70 -35.85 -2.05 33.52
CA GLY A 70 -36.22 -0.74 32.98
C GLY A 70 -36.03 -0.57 31.47
N THR A 71 -35.49 -1.57 30.77
CA THR A 71 -35.34 -1.60 29.29
C THR A 71 -36.34 -2.54 28.61
N GLU A 72 -37.36 -3.03 29.31
CA GLU A 72 -38.31 -4.01 28.78
C GLU A 72 -39.11 -3.48 27.58
N ALA A 73 -39.29 -2.16 27.50
CA ALA A 73 -39.88 -1.51 26.33
C ALA A 73 -39.03 -1.72 25.06
N GLU A 74 -37.71 -1.80 25.17
CA GLU A 74 -36.81 -2.05 24.03
C GLU A 74 -37.11 -3.41 23.39
N LEU A 75 -37.28 -4.45 24.23
CA LEU A 75 -37.64 -5.78 23.75
C LEU A 75 -39.04 -5.79 23.12
N ASP A 76 -40.00 -5.08 23.72
CA ASP A 76 -41.37 -5.01 23.19
C ASP A 76 -41.41 -4.32 21.81
N ASN A 77 -40.75 -3.17 21.64
CA ASN A 77 -40.77 -2.52 20.32
C ASN A 77 -39.98 -3.34 19.30
N PHE A 78 -38.84 -3.95 19.66
CA PHE A 78 -38.12 -4.85 18.75
C PHE A 78 -38.99 -6.04 18.29
N LEU A 79 -39.69 -6.70 19.22
CA LEU A 79 -40.58 -7.82 18.87
C LEU A 79 -41.75 -7.39 17.99
N GLN A 80 -42.23 -6.14 18.12
CA GLN A 80 -43.24 -5.56 17.26
C GLN A 80 -42.67 -5.17 15.89
N ALA A 81 -41.45 -4.63 15.87
CA ALA A 81 -40.72 -4.22 14.68
C ALA A 81 -40.47 -5.39 13.73
N ILE A 82 -40.15 -6.58 14.23
CA ILE A 82 -39.89 -7.76 13.37
C ILE A 82 -41.16 -8.43 12.81
N LEU A 83 -42.37 -8.05 13.25
CA LEU A 83 -43.61 -8.67 12.78
C LEU A 83 -43.79 -8.63 11.25
N PRO A 84 -43.49 -7.53 10.54
CA PRO A 84 -43.57 -7.50 9.08
C PRO A 84 -42.63 -8.52 8.41
N ALA A 85 -41.44 -8.77 8.95
CA ALA A 85 -40.53 -9.79 8.41
C ALA A 85 -41.09 -11.22 8.58
N ILE A 86 -41.88 -11.45 9.64
CA ILE A 86 -42.64 -12.70 9.83
C ILE A 86 -43.78 -12.78 8.81
N GLU A 87 -44.51 -11.70 8.60
CA GLU A 87 -45.64 -11.61 7.66
C GLU A 87 -45.21 -11.78 6.19
N GLN A 88 -44.00 -11.33 5.84
CA GLN A 88 -43.42 -11.47 4.50
C GLN A 88 -42.84 -12.88 4.24
N GLY A 89 -42.71 -13.72 5.26
CA GLY A 89 -42.28 -15.12 5.12
C GLY A 89 -40.78 -15.37 5.20
N TYR A 90 -39.92 -14.34 5.27
CA TYR A 90 -38.48 -14.48 5.41
C TYR A 90 -38.08 -15.16 6.74
N PHE A 91 -38.62 -14.69 7.87
CA PHE A 91 -38.31 -15.27 9.18
C PHE A 91 -38.84 -16.72 9.34
N PRO A 92 -40.07 -17.06 8.90
CA PRO A 92 -40.50 -18.46 8.78
C PRO A 92 -39.60 -19.32 7.90
N ALA A 93 -39.12 -18.81 6.76
CA ALA A 93 -38.24 -19.57 5.86
C ALA A 93 -36.91 -19.93 6.53
N LEU A 94 -36.27 -18.99 7.25
CA LEU A 94 -35.06 -19.23 8.04
C LEU A 94 -35.31 -20.23 9.18
N THR A 95 -36.32 -19.97 10.00
CA THR A 95 -36.58 -20.75 11.20
C THR A 95 -37.08 -22.17 10.93
N ARG A 96 -37.66 -22.44 9.76
CA ARG A 96 -37.99 -23.80 9.29
C ARG A 96 -36.79 -24.59 8.79
N ARG A 97 -35.69 -23.93 8.42
CA ARG A 97 -34.42 -24.60 8.08
C ARG A 97 -33.58 -24.94 9.28
N LEU A 98 -33.67 -24.14 10.32
CA LEU A 98 -32.90 -24.35 11.55
C LEU A 98 -33.03 -25.80 12.10
N PRO A 99 -34.22 -26.45 12.12
CA PRO A 99 -34.35 -27.85 12.48
C PRO A 99 -33.54 -28.82 11.61
N LEU A 100 -33.44 -28.57 10.29
CA LEU A 100 -32.68 -29.41 9.36
C LEU A 100 -31.17 -29.20 9.54
N ILE A 101 -30.75 -27.95 9.77
CA ILE A 101 -29.35 -27.63 10.12
C ILE A 101 -28.99 -28.26 11.47
N MET A 102 -29.90 -28.22 12.45
CA MET A 102 -29.72 -28.87 13.74
C MET A 102 -29.63 -30.40 13.61
N GLU A 103 -30.44 -31.01 12.76
CA GLU A 103 -30.35 -32.45 12.44
C GLU A 103 -29.00 -32.77 11.78
N GLU A 104 -28.52 -31.95 10.85
CA GLU A 104 -27.19 -32.11 10.25
C GLU A 104 -26.08 -31.98 11.31
N ALA A 105 -26.13 -30.96 12.18
CA ALA A 105 -25.19 -30.78 13.29
C ALA A 105 -25.21 -31.97 14.27
N ALA A 106 -26.39 -32.53 14.52
CA ALA A 106 -26.59 -33.67 15.41
C ALA A 106 -26.06 -35.00 14.81
N ASN A 107 -25.77 -35.04 13.51
CA ASN A 107 -25.20 -36.17 12.79
C ASN A 107 -23.74 -35.95 12.36
N ASP A 108 -23.17 -34.77 12.62
CA ASP A 108 -21.78 -34.44 12.31
C ASP A 108 -20.88 -34.89 13.46
N GLU A 109 -20.16 -36.01 13.26
CA GLU A 109 -19.31 -36.58 14.32
C GLU A 109 -18.16 -35.65 14.72
N GLU A 110 -17.60 -34.92 13.76
CA GLU A 110 -16.45 -34.02 13.96
C GLU A 110 -16.88 -32.78 14.76
N LEU A 111 -18.01 -32.17 14.38
CA LEU A 111 -18.61 -31.06 15.12
C LEU A 111 -19.00 -31.48 16.54
N LEU A 112 -19.62 -32.66 16.71
CA LEU A 112 -20.01 -33.14 18.03
C LEU A 112 -18.80 -33.45 18.90
N ASP A 113 -17.73 -34.02 18.33
CA ASP A 113 -16.48 -34.24 19.05
C ASP A 113 -15.84 -32.91 19.48
N PHE A 114 -15.88 -31.87 18.65
CA PHE A 114 -15.47 -30.54 19.06
C PHE A 114 -16.31 -29.98 20.22
N ILE A 115 -17.64 -30.04 20.13
CA ILE A 115 -18.52 -29.51 21.19
C ILE A 115 -18.29 -30.23 22.52
N LEU A 116 -17.97 -31.53 22.49
CA LEU A 116 -17.75 -32.36 23.67
C LEU A 116 -16.34 -32.24 24.25
N ASN A 117 -15.33 -32.09 23.41
CA ASN A 117 -13.93 -32.07 23.79
C ASN A 117 -13.33 -30.66 23.66
N GLN A 118 -14.08 -29.62 24.04
CA GLN A 118 -13.55 -28.26 24.02
C GLN A 118 -12.26 -28.16 24.86
N PRO A 119 -11.25 -27.43 24.37
CA PRO A 119 -9.99 -27.26 25.07
C PRO A 119 -10.25 -26.57 26.40
N GLU A 120 -9.52 -26.96 27.45
CA GLU A 120 -9.64 -26.34 28.77
C GLU A 120 -9.17 -24.86 28.76
N VAL A 121 -8.41 -24.45 27.73
CA VAL A 121 -7.98 -23.07 27.47
C VAL A 121 -8.58 -22.62 26.14
N GLY A 122 -9.52 -21.67 26.17
CA GLY A 122 -10.17 -21.15 24.95
C GLY A 122 -9.51 -19.88 24.41
N PRO A 123 -9.87 -19.42 23.20
CA PRO A 123 -9.33 -18.19 22.59
C PRO A 123 -9.46 -16.94 23.47
N THR A 124 -10.53 -16.85 24.28
CA THR A 124 -10.73 -15.73 25.20
C THR A 124 -9.71 -15.69 26.35
N ASP A 125 -9.12 -16.84 26.73
CA ASP A 125 -8.12 -16.93 27.81
C ASP A 125 -6.75 -16.36 27.39
N TYR A 126 -6.55 -16.07 26.10
CA TYR A 126 -5.40 -15.35 25.57
C TYR A 126 -5.54 -13.83 25.65
N LEU A 127 -6.75 -13.35 25.92
CA LEU A 127 -7.05 -11.93 26.10
C LEU A 127 -7.10 -11.59 27.58
N SER A 128 -6.65 -10.38 27.94
CA SER A 128 -6.80 -9.89 29.31
C SER A 128 -8.28 -9.90 29.73
N PRO A 129 -8.62 -10.44 30.93
CA PRO A 129 -10.00 -10.50 31.44
C PRO A 129 -10.72 -9.14 31.44
N ARG A 130 -9.96 -8.05 31.53
CA ARG A 130 -10.47 -6.67 31.52
C ARG A 130 -11.03 -6.22 30.17
N HIS A 131 -10.75 -6.96 29.09
CA HIS A 131 -11.04 -6.57 27.72
C HIS A 131 -11.81 -7.64 26.92
N GLN A 132 -12.18 -8.77 27.53
CA GLN A 132 -12.87 -9.87 26.84
C GLN A 132 -14.28 -9.48 26.36
N GLY A 133 -14.66 -9.91 25.15
CA GLY A 133 -16.05 -10.01 24.68
C GLY A 133 -16.80 -8.68 24.47
N ARG A 134 -16.11 -7.55 24.29
CA ARG A 134 -16.75 -6.23 24.16
C ARG A 134 -16.92 -5.71 22.73
N PHE A 135 -16.28 -6.30 21.73
CA PHE A 135 -16.35 -5.81 20.34
C PHE A 135 -17.80 -5.64 19.83
N PHE A 136 -18.60 -6.71 19.88
CA PHE A 136 -20.00 -6.66 19.43
C PHE A 136 -20.86 -5.69 20.24
N TYR A 137 -20.54 -5.50 21.52
CA TYR A 137 -21.19 -4.50 22.35
C TYR A 137 -20.82 -3.08 21.89
N GLU A 138 -19.54 -2.78 21.65
CA GLU A 138 -19.10 -1.46 21.15
C GLU A 138 -19.70 -1.16 19.76
N LEU A 139 -19.78 -2.16 18.88
CA LEU A 139 -20.45 -2.04 17.57
C LEU A 139 -21.95 -1.80 17.72
N SER A 140 -22.61 -2.43 18.70
CA SER A 140 -24.04 -2.19 18.99
C SER A 140 -24.35 -0.79 19.53
N LEU A 141 -23.33 -0.08 20.01
CA LEU A 141 -23.44 1.31 20.45
C LEU A 141 -23.23 2.32 19.32
N PHE A 142 -22.86 1.86 18.11
CA PHE A 142 -22.76 2.74 16.95
C PHE A 142 -24.17 3.22 16.55
N ASP A 143 -24.32 4.55 16.43
CA ASP A 143 -25.62 5.21 16.19
C ASP A 143 -26.29 4.76 14.88
N GLN A 144 -25.53 4.26 13.91
CA GLN A 144 -26.04 3.75 12.63
C GLN A 144 -25.87 2.22 12.50
N SER A 145 -25.76 1.49 13.61
CA SER A 145 -25.56 0.02 13.59
C SER A 145 -26.69 -0.75 12.89
N THR A 146 -27.92 -0.25 12.93
CA THR A 146 -29.08 -0.82 12.22
C THR A 146 -29.03 -0.55 10.73
N ALA A 147 -28.66 0.66 10.34
CA ALA A 147 -28.41 1.01 8.95
C ALA A 147 -27.26 0.17 8.39
N LEU A 148 -26.16 0.00 9.14
CA LEU A 148 -25.02 -0.83 8.76
C LEU A 148 -25.46 -2.27 8.48
N MET A 149 -26.18 -2.90 9.42
CA MET A 149 -26.74 -4.23 9.24
C MET A 149 -27.70 -4.30 8.03
N GLY A 150 -28.52 -3.26 7.84
CA GLY A 150 -29.46 -3.14 6.75
C GLY A 150 -28.78 -3.11 5.37
N HIS A 151 -27.75 -2.27 5.21
CA HIS A 151 -26.98 -2.14 3.98
C HIS A 151 -26.17 -3.41 3.68
N MET A 152 -25.48 -3.98 4.68
CA MET A 152 -24.76 -5.25 4.50
C MET A 152 -25.70 -6.39 4.09
N GLY A 153 -26.89 -6.47 4.71
CA GLY A 153 -27.91 -7.46 4.37
C GLY A 153 -28.44 -7.29 2.95
N ARG A 154 -28.69 -6.04 2.52
CA ARG A 154 -29.17 -5.73 1.18
C ARG A 154 -28.16 -6.11 0.12
N VAL A 155 -26.89 -5.76 0.31
CA VAL A 155 -25.81 -6.11 -0.63
C VAL A 155 -25.65 -7.62 -0.74
N LEU A 156 -25.68 -8.33 0.39
CA LEU A 156 -25.62 -9.80 0.37
C LEU A 156 -26.80 -10.43 -0.38
N ALA A 157 -28.01 -9.87 -0.23
CA ALA A 157 -29.22 -10.34 -0.91
C ALA A 157 -29.22 -10.00 -2.41
N GLU A 158 -28.77 -8.81 -2.80
CA GLU A 158 -28.72 -8.37 -4.21
C GLU A 158 -27.59 -9.02 -5.01
N GLN A 159 -26.56 -9.53 -4.31
CA GLN A 159 -25.38 -10.18 -4.89
C GLN A 159 -25.45 -11.71 -4.77
N ASP A 160 -26.65 -12.28 -4.66
CA ASP A 160 -26.83 -13.70 -4.43
C ASP A 160 -26.84 -14.55 -5.72
N GLY A 161 -27.22 -13.97 -6.86
CA GLY A 161 -27.30 -14.65 -8.15
C GLY A 161 -28.50 -15.57 -8.31
N PHE A 162 -29.59 -15.36 -7.57
CA PHE A 162 -30.79 -16.21 -7.60
C PHE A 162 -32.07 -15.43 -7.91
N ASP A 163 -32.99 -16.03 -8.67
CA ASP A 163 -34.34 -15.47 -8.81
C ASP A 163 -35.16 -15.55 -7.50
N ASP A 164 -36.33 -14.90 -7.46
CA ASP A 164 -37.24 -14.93 -6.30
C ASP A 164 -37.66 -16.36 -5.88
N GLN A 165 -37.47 -17.35 -6.75
CA GLN A 165 -37.76 -18.76 -6.50
C GLN A 165 -36.51 -19.55 -6.05
N GLY A 166 -35.35 -18.91 -6.00
CA GLY A 166 -34.07 -19.49 -5.61
C GLY A 166 -33.36 -20.25 -6.72
N ASN A 167 -33.77 -20.14 -7.98
CA ASN A 167 -33.04 -20.75 -9.08
C ASN A 167 -31.85 -19.87 -9.47
N PRO A 168 -30.66 -20.46 -9.74
CA PRO A 168 -29.52 -19.69 -10.23
C PRO A 168 -29.89 -18.92 -11.50
N ASP A 169 -29.62 -17.61 -11.50
CA ASP A 169 -29.84 -16.73 -12.64
C ASP A 169 -28.52 -16.02 -12.98
N ILE A 170 -27.90 -16.42 -14.09
CA ILE A 170 -26.62 -15.86 -14.54
C ILE A 170 -26.74 -14.38 -14.96
N SER A 171 -27.96 -13.86 -15.16
CA SER A 171 -28.16 -12.44 -15.42
C SER A 171 -28.12 -11.58 -14.15
N GLN A 172 -28.11 -12.21 -12.97
CA GLN A 172 -28.04 -11.53 -11.68
C GLN A 172 -26.61 -11.50 -11.13
N PRO A 173 -26.24 -10.42 -10.41
CA PRO A 173 -24.97 -10.35 -9.70
C PRO A 173 -24.88 -11.47 -8.65
N ALA A 174 -23.74 -12.16 -8.58
CA ALA A 174 -23.56 -13.35 -7.74
C ALA A 174 -22.34 -13.27 -6.82
N ALA A 175 -21.80 -12.07 -6.59
CA ALA A 175 -20.54 -11.87 -5.87
C ALA A 175 -20.60 -12.41 -4.43
N GLY A 176 -21.70 -12.15 -3.70
CA GLY A 176 -21.92 -12.66 -2.34
C GLY A 176 -21.94 -14.19 -2.29
N SER A 177 -22.68 -14.83 -3.19
CA SER A 177 -22.69 -16.29 -3.29
C SER A 177 -21.36 -16.89 -3.74
N ASN A 178 -20.62 -16.21 -4.62
CA ASN A 178 -19.30 -16.65 -5.04
C ASN A 178 -18.27 -16.59 -3.91
N LEU A 179 -18.32 -15.56 -3.08
CA LEU A 179 -17.50 -15.49 -1.86
C LEU A 179 -17.83 -16.65 -0.91
N LEU A 180 -19.12 -16.90 -0.64
CA LEU A 180 -19.55 -18.01 0.23
C LEU A 180 -19.11 -19.39 -0.31
N ARG A 181 -19.21 -19.62 -1.63
CA ARG A 181 -18.70 -20.85 -2.26
C ARG A 181 -17.19 -21.00 -2.10
N ALA A 182 -16.43 -19.92 -2.32
CA ALA A 182 -14.99 -19.94 -2.20
C ALA A 182 -14.54 -20.22 -0.75
N LEU A 183 -15.22 -19.61 0.24
CA LEU A 183 -14.96 -19.88 1.66
C LEU A 183 -15.31 -21.32 2.06
N ALA A 184 -16.44 -21.84 1.58
CA ALA A 184 -16.83 -23.23 1.83
C ALA A 184 -15.84 -24.22 1.20
N GLU A 185 -15.39 -23.98 -0.03
CA GLU A 185 -14.39 -24.80 -0.71
C GLU A 185 -13.02 -24.75 -0.01
N GLY A 186 -12.57 -23.56 0.42
CA GLY A 186 -11.32 -23.41 1.17
C GLY A 186 -11.29 -24.27 2.43
N LEU A 187 -12.36 -24.21 3.24
CA LEU A 187 -12.46 -24.98 4.49
C LEU A 187 -12.69 -26.49 4.28
N GLU A 188 -13.19 -26.90 3.12
CA GLU A 188 -13.33 -28.32 2.75
C GLU A 188 -12.00 -28.96 2.34
N ASN A 189 -11.16 -28.20 1.61
CA ASN A 189 -9.94 -28.72 1.00
C ASN A 189 -8.70 -28.59 1.90
N GLU A 190 -8.76 -27.77 2.96
CA GLU A 190 -7.59 -27.55 3.82
C GLU A 190 -7.37 -28.74 4.78
N PRO A 191 -6.21 -29.43 4.72
CA PRO A 191 -5.93 -30.55 5.61
C PRO A 191 -5.79 -30.05 7.06
N PRO A 192 -6.32 -30.78 8.04
CA PRO A 192 -6.23 -30.43 9.47
C PRO A 192 -4.79 -30.50 10.03
N GLU A 193 -3.81 -31.02 9.28
CA GLU A 193 -2.45 -31.20 9.78
C GLU A 193 -1.68 -29.87 9.90
N ILE A 194 -1.12 -29.63 11.08
CA ILE A 194 -0.21 -28.52 11.40
C ILE A 194 1.07 -28.69 10.57
N ALA A 195 1.11 -28.06 9.40
CA ALA A 195 2.36 -27.86 8.70
C ALA A 195 3.05 -26.65 9.34
N THR A 196 4.17 -26.87 10.03
CA THR A 196 5.00 -25.85 10.69
C THR A 196 5.63 -24.84 9.74
N ASP A 197 5.34 -24.94 8.42
CA ASP A 197 5.88 -24.11 7.33
C ASP A 197 4.78 -23.26 6.65
N ARG A 198 3.68 -22.93 7.36
CA ARG A 198 2.54 -22.17 6.79
C ARG A 198 2.83 -20.67 6.75
N VAL A 199 2.54 -20.04 5.60
CA VAL A 199 2.48 -18.57 5.39
C VAL A 199 1.63 -17.87 6.46
N SER A 200 0.62 -18.55 7.02
CA SER A 200 -0.19 -18.02 8.11
C SER A 200 0.64 -17.76 9.37
N VAL A 201 1.47 -18.72 9.81
CA VAL A 201 2.33 -18.60 11.01
C VAL A 201 3.24 -17.38 10.88
N MET A 202 3.76 -17.21 9.67
CA MET A 202 4.61 -16.10 9.29
C MET A 202 3.87 -14.75 9.31
N LEU A 203 2.68 -14.68 8.71
CA LEU A 203 1.82 -13.48 8.78
C LEU A 203 1.43 -13.15 10.22
N ARG A 204 1.14 -14.15 11.06
CA ARG A 204 0.89 -13.96 12.50
C ARG A 204 2.08 -13.27 13.15
N ASP A 205 3.28 -13.82 13.02
CA ASP A 205 4.47 -13.28 13.67
C ASP A 205 4.81 -11.87 13.19
N MET A 206 4.64 -11.62 11.88
CA MET A 206 4.77 -10.28 11.31
C MET A 206 3.75 -9.30 11.90
N LEU A 207 2.47 -9.70 11.98
CA LEU A 207 1.39 -8.83 12.41
C LEU A 207 1.45 -8.52 13.91
N LEU A 208 1.97 -9.45 14.71
CA LEU A 208 2.11 -9.35 16.16
C LEU A 208 3.46 -8.82 16.64
N LYS A 209 4.40 -8.53 15.72
CA LYS A 209 5.67 -7.88 16.05
C LYS A 209 5.42 -6.46 16.56
N GLY A 210 5.86 -6.21 17.80
CA GLY A 210 5.70 -4.92 18.46
C GLY A 210 6.63 -3.84 17.89
N ASP A 211 6.09 -2.66 17.59
CA ASP A 211 6.82 -1.45 17.19
C ASP A 211 6.16 -0.18 17.77
N PRO A 212 6.91 0.68 18.49
CA PRO A 212 6.36 1.91 19.08
C PRO A 212 5.82 2.90 18.04
N ARG A 213 6.19 2.79 16.76
CA ARG A 213 5.67 3.64 15.67
C ARG A 213 4.17 3.40 15.40
N TYR A 214 3.59 2.30 15.88
CA TYR A 214 2.14 2.08 15.81
C TYR A 214 1.32 2.88 16.84
N LEU A 215 1.96 3.41 17.89
CA LEU A 215 1.27 4.06 19.01
C LEU A 215 0.74 5.48 18.71
N ASN A 216 0.99 6.05 17.54
CA ASN A 216 0.57 7.42 17.15
C ASN A 216 0.85 8.50 18.25
N GLY A 217 1.95 8.35 18.99
CA GLY A 217 2.39 9.32 20.01
C GLY A 217 1.74 9.19 21.39
N GLU A 218 0.86 8.21 21.60
CA GLU A 218 0.34 7.90 22.94
C GLU A 218 1.26 6.97 23.73
N SER A 219 1.23 7.06 25.07
CA SER A 219 1.88 6.08 25.95
C SER A 219 1.08 4.76 25.96
N SER A 220 1.78 3.61 26.02
CA SER A 220 1.20 2.24 26.05
C SER A 220 -0.14 2.18 26.79
N ARG A 221 -1.17 1.73 26.05
CA ARG A 221 -2.56 1.60 26.52
C ARG A 221 -2.84 0.21 27.12
N LEU A 222 -1.86 -0.70 27.07
CA LEU A 222 -1.88 -2.06 27.62
C LEU A 222 -3.07 -2.90 27.12
N ALA A 223 -3.13 -3.12 25.81
CA ALA A 223 -3.99 -4.12 25.17
C ALA A 223 -3.30 -5.50 25.23
N LEU A 224 -3.06 -5.98 26.45
CA LEU A 224 -2.25 -7.19 26.71
C LEU A 224 -2.92 -8.47 26.21
N VAL A 225 -2.17 -9.25 25.43
CA VAL A 225 -2.50 -10.62 25.04
C VAL A 225 -1.32 -11.55 25.25
N ALA A 226 -1.61 -12.84 25.43
CA ALA A 226 -0.60 -13.89 25.43
C ALA A 226 -0.39 -14.42 24.02
N LEU A 227 0.86 -14.60 23.57
CA LEU A 227 1.17 -15.20 22.27
C LEU A 227 0.87 -16.71 22.27
N PHE A 228 0.60 -17.24 21.08
CA PHE A 228 0.41 -18.67 20.84
C PHE A 228 1.50 -19.23 19.93
N ASP A 229 1.81 -20.51 20.07
CA ASP A 229 2.78 -21.23 19.25
C ASP A 229 2.16 -21.71 17.92
N ASP A 230 2.92 -22.43 17.11
CA ASP A 230 2.51 -22.87 15.77
C ASP A 230 1.41 -23.95 15.80
N ARG A 231 1.11 -24.48 16.98
CA ARG A 231 0.05 -25.44 17.25
C ARG A 231 -1.21 -24.77 17.83
N GLY A 232 -1.17 -23.46 18.06
CA GLY A 232 -2.28 -22.72 18.67
C GLY A 232 -2.29 -22.74 20.21
N PHE A 233 -1.27 -23.27 20.88
CA PHE A 233 -1.18 -23.33 22.35
C PHE A 233 -0.46 -22.11 22.95
N PRO A 234 -0.65 -21.77 24.25
CA PRO A 234 0.03 -20.63 24.84
C PRO A 234 1.55 -20.77 24.79
N LYS A 235 2.23 -19.81 24.15
CA LYS A 235 3.67 -19.91 23.90
C LYS A 235 4.46 -19.74 25.20
N VAL A 236 5.02 -20.84 25.71
CA VAL A 236 5.87 -20.85 26.91
C VAL A 236 7.17 -20.10 26.61
N ARG A 237 7.50 -19.12 27.44
CA ARG A 237 8.70 -18.31 27.27
C ARG A 237 9.94 -19.14 27.62
N ARG A 238 10.82 -19.35 26.66
CA ARG A 238 12.12 -20.01 26.92
C ARG A 238 13.02 -19.15 27.80
N ARG A 239 13.92 -19.80 28.54
CA ARG A 239 14.97 -19.12 29.28
C ARG A 239 15.97 -18.45 28.32
N PRO A 240 16.76 -17.47 28.79
CA PRO A 240 17.80 -16.83 27.98
C PRO A 240 18.85 -17.78 27.37
N ASP A 241 19.00 -18.99 27.91
CA ASP A 241 19.90 -20.03 27.41
C ASP A 241 19.22 -20.98 26.39
N GLY A 242 17.97 -20.69 26.01
CA GLY A 242 17.16 -21.47 25.06
C GLY A 242 16.41 -22.64 25.70
N SER A 243 16.64 -22.95 26.98
CA SER A 243 16.01 -24.10 27.64
C SER A 243 14.56 -23.84 28.08
N MET A 244 13.74 -24.90 28.05
CA MET A 244 12.37 -24.87 28.56
C MET A 244 12.37 -24.65 30.09
N PRO A 245 11.63 -23.64 30.62
CA PRO A 245 11.61 -23.39 32.06
C PRO A 245 10.80 -24.44 32.81
N ALA A 246 11.36 -24.99 33.89
CA ALA A 246 10.59 -25.80 34.84
C ALA A 246 9.38 -25.01 35.38
N PRO A 247 8.17 -25.62 35.50
CA PRO A 247 7.90 -27.05 35.42
C PRO A 247 7.54 -27.58 34.03
N PHE A 248 7.64 -26.82 32.94
CA PHE A 248 7.35 -27.34 31.60
C PHE A 248 8.46 -28.31 31.15
N ILE A 249 8.07 -29.31 30.36
CA ILE A 249 8.98 -30.26 29.70
C ILE A 249 8.96 -29.98 28.18
N ASP A 250 10.10 -30.17 27.56
CA ASP A 250 10.30 -30.28 26.11
C ASP A 250 11.04 -31.61 25.93
N GLY A 251 10.27 -32.66 25.70
CA GLY A 251 10.71 -34.06 25.77
C GLY A 251 11.20 -34.59 24.44
N ASP A 252 10.76 -33.99 23.34
CA ASP A 252 11.15 -34.29 21.97
C ASP A 252 12.17 -33.30 21.39
N ASP A 253 12.57 -32.26 22.14
CA ASP A 253 13.59 -31.26 21.79
C ASP A 253 13.17 -30.41 20.58
N ASP A 254 11.85 -30.20 20.42
CA ASP A 254 11.28 -29.34 19.38
C ASP A 254 11.29 -27.85 19.76
N GLY A 255 11.63 -27.54 21.02
CA GLY A 255 11.70 -26.19 21.54
C GLY A 255 10.37 -25.64 22.05
N LEU A 256 9.30 -26.43 22.02
CA LEU A 256 7.96 -26.11 22.50
C LEU A 256 7.67 -26.95 23.75
N ALA A 257 6.69 -26.52 24.54
CA ALA A 257 6.30 -27.29 25.72
C ALA A 257 5.43 -28.47 25.28
N ASP A 258 5.71 -29.66 25.81
CA ASP A 258 4.93 -30.86 25.58
C ASP A 258 3.50 -30.67 26.10
N VAL A 259 2.52 -31.14 25.32
CA VAL A 259 1.11 -31.17 25.70
C VAL A 259 0.57 -32.60 25.58
N ASP A 260 -0.37 -32.95 26.45
CA ASP A 260 -1.09 -34.22 26.35
C ASP A 260 -2.19 -34.17 25.26
N ALA A 261 -2.87 -35.30 25.04
CA ALA A 261 -3.96 -35.40 24.06
C ALA A 261 -5.22 -34.58 24.39
N GLN A 262 -5.22 -33.79 25.48
CA GLN A 262 -6.26 -32.83 25.83
C GLN A 262 -5.73 -31.38 25.81
N GLY A 263 -4.54 -31.14 25.23
CA GLY A 263 -3.91 -29.83 25.15
C GLY A 263 -3.38 -29.31 26.50
N ARG A 264 -3.22 -30.18 27.51
CA ARG A 264 -2.68 -29.78 28.82
C ARG A 264 -1.18 -29.92 28.84
N PHE A 265 -0.48 -28.92 29.36
CA PHE A 265 0.98 -28.94 29.43
C PHE A 265 1.49 -30.08 30.32
N GLU A 266 2.41 -30.88 29.79
CA GLU A 266 3.11 -31.90 30.55
C GLU A 266 4.12 -31.23 31.51
N MET A 267 4.15 -31.72 32.75
CA MET A 267 4.91 -31.11 33.84
C MET A 267 6.07 -32.00 34.27
N THR A 268 7.22 -31.39 34.63
CA THR A 268 8.39 -32.08 35.21
C THR A 268 8.04 -32.92 36.44
N GLU A 269 7.04 -32.46 37.19
CA GLU A 269 6.47 -33.17 38.34
C GLU A 269 4.96 -32.89 38.42
N GLY A 270 4.14 -33.92 38.65
CA GLY A 270 2.69 -33.78 38.81
C GLY A 270 1.88 -34.19 37.58
N PRO A 271 0.54 -34.03 37.59
CA PRO A 271 -0.29 -34.25 36.42
C PRO A 271 -0.08 -33.14 35.38
N ALA A 272 -0.43 -33.40 34.12
CA ALA A 272 -0.55 -32.36 33.12
C ALA A 272 -1.61 -31.34 33.54
N LEU A 273 -1.38 -30.05 33.25
CA LEU A 273 -2.27 -28.96 33.69
C LEU A 273 -2.67 -28.09 32.50
N ALA A 274 -3.95 -27.75 32.41
CA ALA A 274 -4.39 -26.61 31.62
C ALA A 274 -4.01 -25.33 32.36
N ILE A 275 -3.21 -24.48 31.73
CA ILE A 275 -2.76 -23.22 32.32
C ILE A 275 -3.25 -22.09 31.44
N LYS A 276 -4.25 -21.35 31.92
CA LYS A 276 -4.71 -20.11 31.27
C LYS A 276 -3.59 -19.08 31.30
N PRO A 277 -3.15 -18.52 30.15
CA PRO A 277 -2.06 -17.56 30.16
C PRO A 277 -2.47 -16.22 30.81
N LEU A 278 -3.73 -15.79 30.65
CA LEU A 278 -4.31 -14.64 31.34
C LEU A 278 -5.56 -15.04 32.14
N SER A 279 -5.59 -14.72 33.43
CA SER A 279 -6.77 -14.90 34.30
C SER A 279 -6.56 -14.19 35.65
N ASP A 280 -7.63 -13.78 36.33
CA ASP A 280 -7.55 -13.30 37.72
C ASP A 280 -7.56 -14.47 38.74
N GLU A 281 -7.81 -15.71 38.28
CA GLU A 281 -7.75 -16.91 39.11
C GLU A 281 -6.31 -17.22 39.57
N PRO A 282 -6.14 -17.70 40.81
CA PRO A 282 -4.85 -18.16 41.30
C PRO A 282 -4.23 -19.22 40.39
N SER A 283 -2.91 -19.19 40.26
CA SER A 283 -2.18 -20.20 39.48
C SER A 283 -2.51 -21.63 39.92
N PRO A 284 -2.72 -22.58 38.98
CA PRO A 284 -2.89 -23.99 39.30
C PRO A 284 -1.59 -24.66 39.81
N HIS A 285 -0.43 -23.99 39.62
CA HIS A 285 0.88 -24.51 40.01
C HIS A 285 1.60 -23.59 41.03
N PRO A 286 2.18 -24.14 42.12
CA PRO A 286 2.73 -23.34 43.23
C PRO A 286 4.00 -22.54 42.90
N LEU A 287 4.71 -22.87 41.81
CA LEU A 287 5.90 -22.11 41.37
C LEU A 287 5.55 -20.86 40.55
N MET A 288 4.28 -20.68 40.22
CA MET A 288 3.79 -19.63 39.33
C MET A 288 2.82 -18.75 40.11
N MET A 289 2.90 -17.44 39.91
CA MET A 289 2.01 -16.45 40.55
C MET A 289 1.47 -15.50 39.49
N ARG A 290 0.25 -15.02 39.71
CA ARG A 290 -0.37 -14.00 38.86
C ARG A 290 0.08 -12.61 39.27
N ASP A 291 0.28 -11.72 38.30
CA ASP A 291 0.47 -10.29 38.55
C ASP A 291 -0.88 -9.53 38.57
N LEU A 292 -0.83 -8.18 38.68
CA LEU A 292 -2.03 -7.33 38.69
C LEU A 292 -2.80 -7.26 37.36
N PHE A 293 -2.27 -7.87 36.30
CA PHE A 293 -2.86 -7.91 34.96
C PHE A 293 -3.30 -9.33 34.56
N GLY A 294 -3.20 -10.30 35.50
CA GLY A 294 -3.55 -11.69 35.27
C GLY A 294 -2.47 -12.51 34.56
N ARG A 295 -1.28 -11.93 34.32
CA ARG A 295 -0.15 -12.63 33.69
C ARG A 295 0.52 -13.56 34.68
N LEU A 296 0.93 -14.72 34.20
CA LEU A 296 1.62 -15.71 34.99
C LEU A 296 3.15 -15.45 35.03
N GLN A 297 3.74 -15.45 36.23
CA GLN A 297 5.16 -15.20 36.49
C GLN A 297 5.78 -16.25 37.42
N PHE A 298 7.07 -16.54 37.22
CA PHE A 298 7.92 -17.25 38.17
C PHE A 298 8.41 -16.32 39.31
N ALA A 299 9.05 -16.89 40.34
CA ALA A 299 9.46 -16.22 41.58
C ALA A 299 10.50 -15.06 41.46
N GLN A 300 10.74 -14.50 40.27
CA GLN A 300 11.68 -13.41 40.00
C GLN A 300 11.15 -12.38 38.98
N ASN A 301 9.81 -12.25 38.87
CA ASN A 301 9.13 -11.45 37.83
C ASN A 301 9.45 -11.88 36.39
N ASP A 302 9.89 -13.12 36.19
CA ASP A 302 10.05 -13.69 34.86
C ASP A 302 8.70 -14.25 34.40
N PHE A 303 8.30 -13.94 33.18
CA PHE A 303 6.98 -14.34 32.66
C PHE A 303 6.99 -15.79 32.22
N VAL A 304 5.92 -16.53 32.52
CA VAL A 304 5.78 -17.94 32.14
C VAL A 304 5.52 -18.08 30.63
N PHE A 305 4.63 -17.25 30.10
CA PHE A 305 4.30 -17.19 28.68
C PHE A 305 4.87 -15.93 28.05
N GLU A 306 4.93 -15.91 26.71
CA GLU A 306 5.19 -14.69 25.95
C GLU A 306 3.92 -13.84 25.89
N TYR A 307 4.06 -12.52 26.11
CA TYR A 307 2.97 -11.56 26.07
C TYR A 307 3.35 -10.39 25.17
N VAL A 308 2.36 -9.83 24.47
CA VAL A 308 2.51 -8.61 23.66
C VAL A 308 1.40 -7.62 24.02
N ASP A 309 1.73 -6.33 23.95
CA ASP A 309 0.73 -5.26 23.95
C ASP A 309 0.24 -5.06 22.52
N LEU A 310 -1.00 -5.46 22.20
CA LEU A 310 -1.54 -5.31 20.85
C LEU A 310 -1.57 -3.86 20.38
N SER A 311 -1.61 -2.87 21.28
CA SER A 311 -1.58 -1.46 20.90
C SER A 311 -0.27 -1.05 20.23
N GLU A 312 0.78 -1.85 20.40
CA GLU A 312 2.09 -1.70 19.75
C GLU A 312 2.25 -2.62 18.54
N THR A 313 1.21 -3.29 18.04
CA THR A 313 1.32 -4.19 16.89
C THR A 313 0.65 -3.60 15.64
N SER A 314 0.81 -4.27 14.50
CA SER A 314 0.19 -3.81 13.27
C SER A 314 -1.34 -4.00 13.25
N LEU A 315 -1.92 -4.83 14.12
CA LEU A 315 -3.36 -5.14 14.07
C LEU A 315 -4.25 -3.89 14.29
N PRO A 316 -4.11 -3.11 15.38
CA PRO A 316 -4.89 -1.87 15.52
C PRO A 316 -4.51 -0.84 14.46
N PHE A 317 -3.25 -0.83 14.00
CA PHE A 317 -2.81 0.06 12.95
C PHE A 317 -3.53 -0.22 11.63
N LEU A 318 -3.69 -1.48 11.22
CA LEU A 318 -4.42 -1.88 10.01
C LEU A 318 -5.90 -1.52 10.08
N VAL A 319 -6.52 -1.63 11.26
CA VAL A 319 -7.89 -1.16 11.49
C VAL A 319 -7.99 0.36 11.24
N ASN A 320 -7.07 1.14 11.78
CA ASN A 320 -7.02 2.58 11.58
C ASN A 320 -6.68 2.95 10.13
N LEU A 321 -5.78 2.20 9.49
CA LEU A 321 -5.40 2.39 8.09
C LEU A 321 -6.60 2.15 7.17
N GLY A 322 -7.33 1.05 7.38
CA GLY A 322 -8.56 0.75 6.65
C GLY A 322 -9.65 1.80 6.89
N ALA A 323 -9.78 2.31 8.11
CA ALA A 323 -10.69 3.41 8.42
C ALA A 323 -10.29 4.71 7.71
N GLY A 324 -9.00 5.04 7.62
CA GLY A 324 -8.49 6.18 6.86
C GLY A 324 -8.76 6.05 5.37
N LEU A 325 -8.45 4.89 4.77
CA LEU A 325 -8.71 4.63 3.35
C LEU A 325 -10.20 4.64 3.00
N ALA A 326 -11.07 4.21 3.92
CA ALA A 326 -12.52 4.30 3.74
C ALA A 326 -13.06 5.72 3.93
N ALA A 327 -12.45 6.53 4.79
CA ALA A 327 -12.82 7.92 5.02
C ALA A 327 -12.51 8.82 3.81
N GLU A 328 -11.40 8.54 3.10
CA GLU A 328 -11.03 9.19 1.84
C GLU A 328 -11.71 8.53 0.61
N ASP A 329 -12.68 7.64 0.82
CA ASP A 329 -13.36 6.82 -0.20
C ASP A 329 -12.41 6.00 -1.13
N ALA A 330 -11.12 5.94 -0.84
CA ALA A 330 -10.08 5.34 -1.69
C ALA A 330 -10.37 3.87 -1.99
N VAL A 331 -10.75 3.07 -0.99
CA VAL A 331 -11.06 1.63 -1.21
C VAL A 331 -12.25 1.42 -2.17
N TYR A 332 -13.24 2.31 -2.14
CA TYR A 332 -14.43 2.21 -2.99
C TYR A 332 -14.13 2.64 -4.42
N HIS A 333 -13.45 3.78 -4.57
CA HIS A 333 -12.98 4.28 -5.86
C HIS A 333 -12.00 3.30 -6.52
N GLY A 334 -11.10 2.69 -5.74
CA GLY A 334 -10.18 1.67 -6.20
C GLY A 334 -10.89 0.42 -6.73
N ALA A 335 -11.92 -0.07 -6.05
CA ALA A 335 -12.72 -1.20 -6.52
C ALA A 335 -13.54 -0.86 -7.78
N ALA A 336 -14.14 0.34 -7.83
CA ALA A 336 -14.89 0.82 -8.99
C ALA A 336 -13.98 0.97 -10.22
N ALA A 337 -12.77 1.51 -10.05
CA ALA A 337 -11.76 1.59 -11.10
C ALA A 337 -11.28 0.19 -11.52
N ALA A 338 -10.98 -0.69 -10.56
CA ALA A 338 -10.52 -2.06 -10.81
C ALA A 338 -11.49 -2.85 -11.70
N ARG A 339 -12.81 -2.73 -11.47
CA ARG A 339 -13.84 -3.37 -12.32
C ARG A 339 -13.70 -3.04 -13.81
N SER A 340 -13.34 -1.80 -14.12
CA SER A 340 -13.15 -1.33 -15.49
C SER A 340 -11.76 -1.66 -16.04
N LEU A 341 -10.73 -1.55 -15.20
CA LEU A 341 -9.34 -1.74 -15.58
C LEU A 341 -8.96 -3.22 -15.81
N LEU A 342 -9.47 -4.12 -14.97
CA LEU A 342 -9.26 -5.56 -15.07
C LEU A 342 -10.05 -6.19 -16.24
N GLY A 343 -10.97 -5.44 -16.83
CA GLY A 343 -11.75 -5.85 -17.99
C GLY A 343 -13.06 -6.58 -17.64
N PRO A 344 -13.86 -6.93 -18.66
CA PRO A 344 -15.16 -7.57 -18.45
C PRO A 344 -14.99 -8.96 -17.85
N ALA A 345 -15.98 -9.38 -17.07
CA ALA A 345 -16.03 -10.74 -16.53
C ALA A 345 -15.95 -11.79 -17.64
N VAL A 346 -15.01 -12.72 -17.51
CA VAL A 346 -14.89 -13.94 -18.31
C VAL A 346 -15.42 -15.13 -17.52
N VAL A 347 -15.55 -16.29 -18.18
CA VAL A 347 -15.97 -17.52 -17.50
C VAL A 347 -14.74 -18.24 -16.96
N GLY A 348 -14.51 -18.12 -15.65
CA GLY A 348 -13.60 -18.98 -14.90
C GLY A 348 -14.22 -20.35 -14.63
N GLN A 349 -13.38 -21.33 -14.28
CA GLN A 349 -13.82 -22.66 -13.85
C GLN A 349 -12.96 -23.14 -12.69
N ASP A 350 -13.62 -23.68 -11.66
CA ASP A 350 -13.00 -24.35 -10.52
C ASP A 350 -13.74 -25.66 -10.22
N ALA A 351 -13.45 -26.30 -9.08
CA ALA A 351 -14.12 -27.56 -8.70
C ALA A 351 -15.62 -27.37 -8.42
N ARG A 352 -16.06 -26.15 -8.11
CA ARG A 352 -17.47 -25.76 -7.88
C ARG A 352 -18.18 -25.34 -9.17
N GLY A 353 -17.49 -25.35 -10.32
CA GLY A 353 -18.07 -25.14 -11.64
C GLY A 353 -17.74 -23.76 -12.24
N PRO A 354 -18.51 -23.29 -13.23
CA PRO A 354 -18.23 -22.01 -13.87
C PRO A 354 -18.56 -20.84 -12.94
N TYR A 355 -17.76 -19.78 -12.99
CA TYR A 355 -17.99 -18.53 -12.27
C TYR A 355 -17.49 -17.32 -13.09
N PRO A 356 -17.99 -16.11 -12.81
CA PRO A 356 -17.42 -14.90 -13.38
C PRO A 356 -16.03 -14.64 -12.78
N ALA A 357 -15.02 -14.43 -13.62
CA ALA A 357 -13.63 -14.18 -13.23
C ALA A 357 -13.06 -13.01 -14.04
N TYR A 358 -11.91 -12.47 -13.62
CA TYR A 358 -11.13 -11.58 -14.48
C TYR A 358 -10.25 -12.40 -15.43
N SER A 359 -10.01 -11.84 -16.62
CA SER A 359 -9.12 -12.48 -17.60
C SER A 359 -7.70 -12.55 -17.02
N PRO A 360 -6.96 -13.66 -17.14
CA PRO A 360 -5.54 -13.68 -16.80
C PRO A 360 -4.71 -12.75 -17.71
N GLU A 361 -5.24 -12.40 -18.88
CA GLU A 361 -4.62 -11.50 -19.86
C GLU A 361 -5.06 -10.05 -19.61
N HIS A 362 -4.61 -9.44 -18.51
CA HIS A 362 -4.86 -8.01 -18.22
C HIS A 362 -3.60 -7.26 -17.74
N PRO A 363 -3.49 -5.94 -17.95
CA PRO A 363 -2.25 -5.18 -17.70
C PRO A 363 -1.71 -5.31 -16.26
N MET A 364 -2.58 -5.42 -15.26
CA MET A 364 -2.15 -5.59 -13.86
C MET A 364 -1.38 -6.89 -13.59
N VAL A 365 -1.65 -7.96 -14.34
CA VAL A 365 -0.93 -9.23 -14.21
C VAL A 365 0.50 -9.06 -14.71
N ASP A 366 0.67 -8.41 -15.87
CA ASP A 366 1.98 -8.12 -16.43
C ASP A 366 2.79 -7.18 -15.52
N VAL A 367 2.16 -6.19 -14.87
CA VAL A 367 2.81 -5.31 -13.89
C VAL A 367 3.33 -6.12 -12.69
N VAL A 368 2.49 -6.99 -12.13
CA VAL A 368 2.86 -7.81 -10.97
C VAL A 368 3.95 -8.83 -11.34
N ASP A 369 3.83 -9.46 -12.50
CA ASP A 369 4.84 -10.39 -13.04
C ASP A 369 6.19 -9.69 -13.25
N ALA A 370 6.19 -8.48 -13.82
CA ALA A 370 7.39 -7.68 -14.02
C ALA A 370 8.04 -7.26 -12.69
N ILE A 371 7.25 -6.90 -11.68
CA ILE A 371 7.74 -6.57 -10.32
C ILE A 371 8.42 -7.80 -9.71
N ILE A 372 7.76 -8.96 -9.68
CA ILE A 372 8.33 -10.18 -9.07
C ILE A 372 9.56 -10.64 -9.84
N SER A 373 9.48 -10.70 -11.17
CA SER A 373 10.60 -11.09 -12.03
C SER A 373 11.80 -10.18 -11.86
N GLY A 374 11.57 -8.90 -11.51
CA GLY A 374 12.63 -7.97 -11.19
C GLY A 374 13.26 -8.17 -9.81
N LEU A 375 12.58 -8.84 -8.87
CA LEU A 375 13.16 -9.21 -7.57
C LEU A 375 14.13 -10.40 -7.68
N SER A 376 14.23 -11.04 -8.85
CA SER A 376 15.10 -12.21 -9.08
C SER A 376 16.57 -11.82 -9.20
N ILE A 377 17.13 -11.34 -8.09
CA ILE A 377 18.54 -11.01 -7.90
C ILE A 377 19.15 -11.91 -6.83
N THR A 378 20.44 -12.19 -6.94
CA THR A 378 21.17 -13.02 -5.96
C THR A 378 21.25 -12.34 -4.60
N GLU A 379 21.25 -11.01 -4.56
CA GLU A 379 21.37 -10.20 -3.35
C GLU A 379 20.01 -9.81 -2.75
N LEU A 380 18.92 -10.48 -3.13
CA LEU A 380 17.56 -10.12 -2.70
C LEU A 380 17.44 -10.07 -1.15
N PRO A 381 17.96 -11.06 -0.39
CA PRO A 381 17.90 -10.99 1.07
C PRO A 381 18.60 -9.76 1.65
N GLU A 382 19.80 -9.43 1.16
CA GLU A 382 20.59 -8.29 1.60
C GLU A 382 19.90 -6.97 1.26
N VAL A 383 19.31 -6.86 0.06
CA VAL A 383 18.55 -5.68 -0.37
C VAL A 383 17.35 -5.45 0.54
N MET A 384 16.58 -6.50 0.83
CA MET A 384 15.37 -6.40 1.66
C MET A 384 15.71 -6.06 3.12
N GLU A 385 16.72 -6.72 3.71
CA GLU A 385 17.17 -6.43 5.07
C GLU A 385 17.72 -5.00 5.18
N LEU A 386 18.57 -4.58 4.23
CA LEU A 386 19.17 -3.26 4.27
C LEU A 386 18.13 -2.15 4.06
N THR A 387 17.14 -2.38 3.20
CA THR A 387 16.02 -1.45 3.01
C THR A 387 15.16 -1.36 4.27
N SER A 388 14.88 -2.48 4.94
CA SER A 388 14.20 -2.47 6.24
C SER A 388 14.99 -1.66 7.28
N ARG A 389 16.30 -1.89 7.38
CA ARG A 389 17.21 -1.16 8.27
C ARG A 389 17.21 0.33 7.96
N PHE A 390 17.20 0.72 6.69
CA PHE A 390 17.05 2.11 6.27
C PHE A 390 15.73 2.73 6.74
N LEU A 391 14.60 2.04 6.55
CA LEU A 391 13.28 2.47 7.03
C LEU A 391 13.19 2.55 8.56
N GLN A 392 13.99 1.77 9.30
CA GLN A 392 14.04 1.84 10.76
C GLN A 392 14.93 2.99 11.25
N GLN A 393 16.03 3.29 10.57
CA GLN A 393 17.06 4.22 11.04
C GLN A 393 16.95 5.64 10.47
N SER A 394 16.44 5.80 9.25
CA SER A 394 16.58 7.05 8.48
C SER A 394 15.31 7.42 7.69
N THR A 395 14.20 7.66 8.40
CA THR A 395 12.90 7.99 7.78
C THR A 395 12.76 9.45 7.33
N GLY A 396 13.50 10.37 7.94
CA GLY A 396 13.32 11.81 7.71
C GLY A 396 13.61 12.25 6.27
N GLY A 397 14.64 11.70 5.63
CA GLY A 397 14.94 12.00 4.23
C GLY A 397 13.90 11.44 3.25
N LEU A 398 13.41 10.22 3.51
CA LEU A 398 12.33 9.62 2.74
C LEU A 398 11.02 10.41 2.91
N ALA A 399 10.70 10.85 4.13
CA ALA A 399 9.53 11.69 4.40
C ALA A 399 9.63 13.05 3.69
N HIS A 400 10.80 13.68 3.68
CA HIS A 400 11.02 14.94 2.95
C HIS A 400 10.84 14.74 1.44
N PHE A 401 11.38 13.66 0.87
CA PHE A 401 11.16 13.34 -0.53
C PHE A 401 9.68 13.06 -0.84
N SER A 402 8.98 12.30 0.01
CA SER A 402 7.54 12.04 -0.14
C SER A 402 6.71 13.33 -0.11
N PHE A 403 7.01 14.23 0.84
CA PHE A 403 6.40 15.56 0.90
C PHE A 403 6.65 16.35 -0.38
N ALA A 404 7.89 16.34 -0.88
CA ALA A 404 8.25 17.08 -2.08
C ALA A 404 7.58 16.55 -3.36
N ILE A 405 7.37 15.25 -3.47
CA ILE A 405 6.61 14.64 -4.58
C ILE A 405 5.13 15.00 -4.47
N SER A 406 4.54 14.92 -3.27
CA SER A 406 3.14 15.28 -3.05
C SER A 406 2.88 16.75 -3.40
N ASP A 407 3.76 17.65 -2.96
CA ASP A 407 3.71 19.08 -3.28
C ASP A 407 3.87 19.35 -4.80
N ALA A 408 4.69 18.55 -5.49
CA ALA A 408 4.85 18.66 -6.94
C ALA A 408 3.63 18.16 -7.72
N ILE A 409 2.96 17.10 -7.23
CA ILE A 409 1.70 16.60 -7.81
C ILE A 409 0.62 17.68 -7.67
N GLU A 410 0.47 18.29 -6.49
CA GLU A 410 -0.49 19.39 -6.25
C GLU A 410 -0.23 20.56 -7.23
N ALA A 411 1.04 20.91 -7.48
CA ALA A 411 1.39 21.96 -8.44
C ALA A 411 1.06 21.60 -9.90
N ILE A 412 1.07 20.31 -10.28
CA ILE A 412 0.67 19.84 -11.61
C ILE A 412 -0.86 19.86 -11.74
N GLU A 413 -1.59 19.44 -10.71
CA GLU A 413 -3.06 19.45 -10.67
C GLU A 413 -3.63 20.87 -10.74
N ASP A 414 -2.96 21.84 -10.09
CA ASP A 414 -3.28 23.27 -10.18
C ASP A 414 -3.05 23.87 -11.57
N ALA A 415 -2.38 23.15 -12.48
CA ALA A 415 -2.09 23.57 -13.85
C ALA A 415 -2.94 22.78 -14.86
N PRO A 416 -4.21 23.18 -15.13
CA PRO A 416 -5.16 22.38 -15.92
C PRO A 416 -4.78 22.17 -17.40
N ALA A 417 -3.74 22.84 -17.89
CA ALA A 417 -3.20 22.66 -19.24
C ALA A 417 -2.00 21.70 -19.29
N ALA A 418 -1.50 21.26 -18.12
CA ALA A 418 -0.37 20.34 -17.99
C ALA A 418 -0.78 18.94 -18.44
N ASP A 419 -0.46 18.61 -19.69
CA ASP A 419 -0.75 17.29 -20.24
C ASP A 419 0.30 16.89 -21.29
N LEU A 420 0.76 15.65 -21.19
CA LEU A 420 1.69 15.08 -22.15
C LEU A 420 0.92 14.66 -23.40
N GLY A 421 1.48 14.92 -24.57
CA GLY A 421 0.85 14.50 -25.82
C GLY A 421 0.71 12.98 -25.93
N GLU A 422 -0.35 12.51 -26.61
CA GLU A 422 -0.67 11.08 -26.80
C GLU A 422 0.48 10.24 -27.38
N ASN A 423 1.43 10.87 -28.08
CA ASN A 423 2.60 10.22 -28.69
C ASN A 423 3.85 10.27 -27.81
N SER A 424 3.73 10.65 -26.53
CA SER A 424 4.88 10.76 -25.62
C SER A 424 5.50 9.38 -25.37
N THR A 425 6.79 9.28 -25.64
CA THR A 425 7.63 8.11 -25.29
C THR A 425 8.73 8.51 -24.31
N LEU A 426 8.54 9.62 -23.57
CA LEU A 426 9.57 10.22 -22.72
C LEU A 426 10.18 9.21 -21.73
N ALA A 427 9.33 8.45 -21.03
CA ALA A 427 9.79 7.44 -20.08
C ALA A 427 10.66 6.38 -20.79
N HIS A 428 10.17 5.77 -21.87
CA HIS A 428 10.91 4.75 -22.63
C HIS A 428 12.22 5.26 -23.23
N ASP A 429 12.33 6.57 -23.54
CA ASP A 429 13.59 7.14 -24.05
C ASP A 429 14.60 7.46 -22.93
N LEU A 430 14.13 7.66 -21.69
CA LEU A 430 14.99 7.86 -20.52
C LEU A 430 15.49 6.54 -19.90
N LEU A 431 14.70 5.47 -19.95
CA LEU A 431 15.05 4.18 -19.33
C LEU A 431 16.40 3.61 -19.81
N PRO A 432 16.76 3.62 -21.12
CA PRO A 432 18.06 3.15 -21.56
C PRO A 432 19.23 3.95 -20.97
N ILE A 433 19.05 5.26 -20.74
CA ILE A 433 20.07 6.10 -20.14
C ILE A 433 20.23 5.75 -18.66
N LEU A 434 19.12 5.60 -17.93
CA LEU A 434 19.13 5.18 -16.54
C LEU A 434 19.77 3.79 -16.38
N ARG A 435 19.52 2.87 -17.32
CA ARG A 435 20.16 1.55 -17.36
C ARG A 435 21.68 1.67 -17.50
N GLU A 436 22.17 2.53 -18.38
CA GLU A 436 23.61 2.76 -18.58
C GLU A 436 24.28 3.42 -17.37
N ILE A 437 23.57 4.29 -16.64
CA ILE A 437 24.04 4.87 -15.36
C ILE A 437 24.07 3.79 -14.28
N ALA A 438 22.98 3.02 -14.13
CA ALA A 438 22.87 1.97 -13.13
C ALA A 438 23.82 0.79 -13.40
N ALA A 439 24.25 0.57 -14.65
CA ALA A 439 25.25 -0.44 -15.01
C ALA A 439 26.67 -0.12 -14.49
N ASP A 440 26.94 1.14 -14.16
CA ASP A 440 28.23 1.64 -13.70
C ASP A 440 28.16 2.00 -12.20
N PRO A 441 28.66 1.12 -11.29
CA PRO A 441 28.55 1.34 -9.85
C PRO A 441 29.28 2.60 -9.37
N GLU A 442 30.43 2.93 -9.98
CA GLU A 442 31.23 4.09 -9.57
C GLU A 442 30.57 5.39 -10.03
N LEU A 443 30.00 5.42 -11.24
CA LEU A 443 29.19 6.55 -11.70
C LEU A 443 27.94 6.74 -10.83
N TRP A 444 27.24 5.67 -10.48
CA TRP A 444 26.05 5.75 -9.61
C TRP A 444 26.39 6.35 -8.24
N GLU A 445 27.48 5.88 -7.61
CA GLU A 445 27.97 6.44 -6.36
C GLU A 445 28.28 7.94 -6.49
N ASP A 446 29.01 8.34 -7.55
CA ASP A 446 29.35 9.73 -7.80
C ASP A 446 28.11 10.61 -8.08
N VAL A 447 27.07 10.07 -8.72
CA VAL A 447 25.77 10.76 -8.89
C VAL A 447 25.10 10.99 -7.53
N PHE A 448 25.07 10.00 -6.64
CA PHE A 448 24.53 10.19 -5.29
C PHE A 448 25.39 11.16 -4.46
N ILE A 449 26.71 11.18 -4.64
CA ILE A 449 27.59 12.18 -4.04
C ILE A 449 27.23 13.58 -4.56
N ALA A 450 27.04 13.74 -5.87
CA ALA A 450 26.64 15.01 -6.47
C ALA A 450 25.30 15.52 -5.89
N LEU A 451 24.32 14.63 -5.72
CA LEU A 451 23.01 14.98 -5.12
C LEU A 451 23.11 15.46 -3.65
N ARG A 452 24.17 15.10 -2.92
CA ARG A 452 24.39 15.51 -1.51
C ARG A 452 24.92 16.93 -1.39
N GLU A 453 25.47 17.49 -2.47
CA GLU A 453 26.10 18.81 -2.46
C GLU A 453 25.09 19.92 -2.11
N PRO A 454 25.43 20.88 -1.22
CA PRO A 454 24.50 21.94 -0.81
C PRO A 454 23.96 22.79 -1.94
N ILE A 455 24.73 22.94 -3.03
CA ILE A 455 24.31 23.71 -4.21
C ILE A 455 23.09 23.10 -4.91
N MET A 456 22.84 21.79 -4.75
CA MET A 456 21.72 21.11 -5.41
C MET A 456 20.36 21.66 -4.98
N GLU A 457 20.22 22.17 -3.74
CA GLU A 457 18.98 22.80 -3.27
C GLU A 457 18.61 24.07 -4.06
N ARG A 458 19.61 24.70 -4.70
CA ARG A 458 19.44 25.91 -5.51
C ARG A 458 19.04 25.62 -6.97
N SER A 459 18.97 24.34 -7.37
CA SER A 459 18.68 23.96 -8.77
C SER A 459 17.36 24.54 -9.27
N GLY A 460 16.31 24.51 -8.44
CA GLY A 460 15.01 25.09 -8.77
C GLY A 460 15.11 26.59 -9.09
N GLU A 461 15.83 27.36 -8.27
CA GLU A 461 15.97 28.80 -8.49
C GLU A 461 16.69 29.15 -9.80
N ALA A 462 17.66 28.34 -10.21
CA ALA A 462 18.36 28.49 -11.49
C ALA A 462 17.41 28.24 -12.67
N MET A 463 16.66 27.13 -12.62
CA MET A 463 15.71 26.74 -13.66
C MET A 463 14.53 27.70 -13.74
N LEU A 464 14.02 28.17 -12.60
CA LEU A 464 12.93 29.14 -12.50
C LEU A 464 13.24 30.45 -13.25
N THR A 465 14.49 30.93 -13.13
CA THR A 465 14.93 32.14 -13.84
C THR A 465 14.83 31.96 -15.35
N LEU A 466 15.14 30.76 -15.86
CA LEU A 466 15.07 30.43 -17.29
C LEU A 466 13.63 30.21 -17.78
N LEU A 467 12.74 29.66 -16.93
CA LEU A 467 11.32 29.50 -17.24
C LEU A 467 10.59 30.85 -17.38
N ARG A 468 10.90 31.80 -16.48
CA ARG A 468 10.20 33.09 -16.37
C ARG A 468 10.55 34.11 -17.45
N HIS A 469 11.48 33.83 -18.36
CA HIS A 469 11.95 34.78 -19.37
C HIS A 469 11.99 34.20 -20.78
N LYS A 470 11.78 35.06 -21.79
CA LYS A 470 11.80 34.73 -23.22
C LYS A 470 12.55 35.77 -24.05
N ASN A 471 13.86 35.64 -24.16
CA ASN A 471 14.65 36.55 -25.00
C ASN A 471 14.96 35.88 -26.34
N MET A 472 14.99 36.66 -27.44
CA MET A 472 15.51 36.18 -28.73
C MET A 472 17.05 36.23 -28.78
N GLN A 473 17.64 37.19 -28.07
CA GLN A 473 19.09 37.37 -27.93
C GLN A 473 19.43 37.78 -26.49
N ALA A 474 20.23 36.96 -25.81
CA ALA A 474 20.62 37.11 -24.42
C ALA A 474 22.13 37.37 -24.24
N VAL A 475 22.82 37.88 -25.27
CA VAL A 475 24.25 38.23 -25.20
C VAL A 475 24.43 39.57 -24.48
N PRO A 476 25.17 39.62 -23.35
CA PRO A 476 25.49 40.86 -22.64
C PRO A 476 26.53 41.71 -23.40
N ALA A 477 26.61 43.00 -23.10
CA ALA A 477 27.68 43.83 -23.64
C ALA A 477 29.04 43.41 -23.06
N GLU A 478 30.10 43.37 -23.89
CA GLU A 478 31.46 42.94 -23.49
C GLU A 478 31.96 43.70 -22.26
N ASP A 479 31.96 45.04 -22.31
CA ASP A 479 32.27 45.94 -21.19
C ASP A 479 31.04 46.28 -20.30
N GLY A 480 30.01 45.41 -20.33
CA GLY A 480 28.74 45.63 -19.65
C GLY A 480 28.80 45.41 -18.14
N PRO A 481 27.80 45.93 -17.39
CA PRO A 481 27.68 45.76 -15.94
C PRO A 481 27.57 44.29 -15.51
N TYR A 482 26.94 43.42 -16.32
CA TYR A 482 26.87 41.98 -16.04
C TYR A 482 28.27 41.36 -16.08
N ASN A 483 28.99 41.49 -17.20
CA ASN A 483 30.29 40.85 -17.39
C ASN A 483 31.32 41.31 -16.34
N ALA A 484 31.37 42.61 -16.04
CA ALA A 484 32.27 43.14 -15.01
C ALA A 484 31.99 42.54 -13.61
N CYS A 485 30.72 42.34 -13.27
CA CYS A 485 30.32 41.69 -12.02
C CYS A 485 30.62 40.19 -12.04
N PHE A 486 30.27 39.50 -13.13
CA PHE A 486 30.52 38.07 -13.29
C PHE A 486 32.02 37.74 -13.17
N GLU A 487 32.88 38.50 -13.85
CA GLU A 487 34.34 38.28 -13.78
C GLU A 487 34.88 38.42 -12.36
N GLN A 488 34.35 39.37 -11.59
CA GLN A 488 34.71 39.51 -10.18
C GLN A 488 34.26 38.28 -9.36
N CYS A 489 33.00 37.87 -9.48
CA CYS A 489 32.49 36.67 -8.80
C CYS A 489 33.29 35.42 -9.18
N ASN A 490 33.62 35.27 -10.46
CA ASN A 490 34.36 34.13 -11.00
C ASN A 490 35.83 34.10 -10.55
N ALA A 491 36.45 35.26 -10.31
CA ALA A 491 37.81 35.33 -9.81
C ALA A 491 37.90 35.03 -8.29
N ASP A 492 36.89 35.45 -7.52
CA ASP A 492 36.91 35.39 -6.07
C ASP A 492 36.36 34.08 -5.49
N LEU A 493 35.52 33.35 -6.25
CA LEU A 493 34.73 32.22 -5.75
C LEU A 493 34.86 30.99 -6.66
N GLN A 494 34.76 29.80 -6.06
CA GLN A 494 34.84 28.53 -6.78
C GLN A 494 33.49 28.13 -7.39
N ILE A 495 33.53 27.58 -8.61
CA ILE A 495 32.38 26.95 -9.28
C ILE A 495 31.76 25.85 -8.42
N GLY A 496 30.43 25.73 -8.50
CA GLY A 496 29.68 24.72 -7.76
C GLY A 496 29.43 25.05 -6.29
N THR A 497 29.76 26.28 -5.87
CA THR A 497 29.52 26.72 -4.49
C THR A 497 28.30 27.63 -4.40
N VAL A 498 27.55 27.52 -3.30
CA VAL A 498 26.41 28.42 -3.02
C VAL A 498 26.85 29.90 -3.02
N ALA A 499 28.07 30.18 -2.56
CA ALA A 499 28.61 31.53 -2.56
C ALA A 499 28.76 32.11 -3.97
N ARG A 500 29.31 31.34 -4.93
CA ARG A 500 29.45 31.80 -6.33
C ARG A 500 28.10 31.95 -7.00
N PHE A 501 27.20 30.98 -6.78
CA PHE A 501 25.82 31.05 -7.25
C PHE A 501 25.11 32.34 -6.81
N GLU A 502 25.15 32.65 -5.51
CA GLU A 502 24.54 33.86 -4.95
C GLU A 502 25.20 35.14 -5.49
N CYS A 503 26.52 35.14 -5.68
CA CYS A 503 27.26 36.26 -6.27
C CYS A 503 26.83 36.53 -7.72
N ILE A 504 26.81 35.51 -8.57
CA ILE A 504 26.46 35.63 -9.99
C ILE A 504 25.02 36.12 -10.16
N ARG A 505 24.08 35.56 -9.41
CA ARG A 505 22.67 35.97 -9.50
C ARG A 505 22.40 37.37 -8.96
N ALA A 506 23.30 37.92 -8.16
CA ALA A 506 23.25 39.32 -7.74
C ALA A 506 23.79 40.29 -8.81
N CYS A 507 24.41 39.78 -9.89
CA CYS A 507 24.90 40.63 -10.97
C CYS A 507 23.75 41.26 -11.78
N PRO A 508 23.93 42.48 -12.33
CA PRO A 508 22.89 43.15 -13.12
C PRO A 508 22.61 42.39 -14.43
N SER A 509 21.56 41.58 -14.46
CA SER A 509 21.26 40.65 -15.56
C SER A 509 20.14 41.13 -16.50
N ASP A 510 19.71 42.39 -16.39
CA ASP A 510 18.66 42.99 -17.25
C ASP A 510 19.02 42.92 -18.74
N GLU A 511 20.30 42.82 -19.10
CA GLU A 511 20.77 42.67 -20.48
C GLU A 511 20.51 41.26 -21.04
N ILE A 512 20.38 40.26 -20.16
CA ILE A 512 20.24 38.83 -20.47
C ILE A 512 18.78 38.39 -20.30
N PHE A 513 18.09 38.88 -19.27
CA PHE A 513 16.68 38.58 -18.94
C PHE A 513 15.83 39.85 -19.09
N ARG A 514 15.26 40.08 -20.28
CA ARG A 514 14.59 41.35 -20.65
C ARG A 514 13.08 41.21 -20.68
N GLU A 515 12.61 40.14 -21.31
CA GLU A 515 11.20 39.91 -21.59
C GLU A 515 10.68 38.77 -20.71
N PRO A 516 9.60 38.98 -19.94
CA PRO A 516 8.99 37.91 -19.15
C PRO A 516 8.26 36.92 -20.07
N MET A 517 8.27 35.64 -19.70
CA MET A 517 7.52 34.59 -20.38
C MET A 517 6.01 34.84 -20.28
N ASP A 518 5.28 34.55 -21.37
CA ASP A 518 3.83 34.71 -21.43
C ASP A 518 3.16 33.37 -21.77
N TYR A 519 2.76 32.65 -20.71
CA TYR A 519 2.08 31.36 -20.80
C TYR A 519 0.66 31.45 -21.37
N SER A 520 0.10 32.66 -21.54
CA SER A 520 -1.21 32.85 -22.18
C SER A 520 -1.14 32.84 -23.71
N GLN A 521 0.06 32.97 -24.27
CA GLN A 521 0.30 32.95 -25.71
C GLN A 521 0.74 31.56 -26.16
N PRO A 522 0.36 31.13 -27.37
CA PRO A 522 0.78 29.84 -27.90
C PRO A 522 2.30 29.81 -28.15
N GLU A 523 2.85 28.59 -28.14
CA GLU A 523 4.24 28.32 -28.46
C GLU A 523 4.58 28.76 -29.90
N SER A 524 5.60 29.62 -30.03
CA SER A 524 6.06 30.21 -31.30
C SER A 524 7.55 30.56 -31.23
N PRO A 525 8.25 30.83 -32.35
CA PRO A 525 9.63 31.36 -32.33
C PRO A 525 9.87 32.51 -31.36
N GLU A 526 8.91 33.41 -31.22
CA GLU A 526 9.00 34.59 -30.39
C GLU A 526 8.46 34.40 -28.96
N ASN A 527 7.83 33.26 -28.65
CA ASN A 527 7.26 32.94 -27.34
C ASN A 527 7.72 31.55 -26.86
N ARG A 528 8.96 31.47 -26.40
CA ARG A 528 9.59 30.28 -25.80
C ARG A 528 10.39 30.69 -24.59
N SER A 529 10.35 29.90 -23.53
CA SER A 529 11.19 30.13 -22.37
C SER A 529 12.67 30.02 -22.73
N MET A 530 13.53 30.73 -21.98
CA MET A 530 14.98 30.54 -22.09
C MET A 530 15.38 29.11 -21.71
N PHE A 531 14.60 28.44 -20.85
CA PHE A 531 14.79 27.04 -20.50
C PHE A 531 14.69 26.14 -21.75
N GLN A 532 13.58 26.25 -22.50
CA GLN A 532 13.40 25.52 -23.75
C GLN A 532 14.51 25.78 -24.77
N ARG A 533 14.92 27.05 -24.94
CA ARG A 533 16.00 27.43 -25.86
C ARG A 533 17.35 26.81 -25.46
N THR A 534 17.65 26.77 -24.16
CA THR A 534 18.88 26.16 -23.64
C THR A 534 18.91 24.65 -23.88
N PHE A 535 17.81 23.92 -23.67
CA PHE A 535 17.74 22.49 -24.01
C PHE A 535 17.92 22.24 -25.51
N HIS A 536 17.32 23.09 -26.34
CA HIS A 536 17.54 22.99 -27.79
C HIS A 536 19.01 23.20 -28.16
N LEU A 537 19.70 24.19 -27.57
CA LEU A 537 21.14 24.37 -27.77
C LEU A 537 21.93 23.11 -27.37
N LEU A 538 21.64 22.53 -26.20
CA LEU A 538 22.36 21.35 -25.71
C LEU A 538 22.19 20.17 -26.67
N ARG A 539 20.96 19.92 -27.15
CA ARG A 539 20.72 18.89 -28.17
C ARG A 539 21.41 19.18 -29.48
N ASP A 540 21.37 20.44 -29.93
CA ASP A 540 21.92 20.86 -31.23
C ASP A 540 23.46 20.86 -31.24
N THR A 541 24.09 20.74 -30.07
CA THR A 541 25.55 20.69 -29.89
C THR A 541 26.06 19.33 -29.43
N ALA A 542 25.18 18.45 -28.94
CA ALA A 542 25.50 17.08 -28.54
C ALA A 542 25.98 16.24 -29.73
N GLY A 543 27.09 15.54 -29.52
CA GLY A 543 27.78 14.71 -30.52
C GLY A 543 28.23 15.46 -31.78
N THR A 544 28.24 16.80 -31.78
CA THR A 544 28.63 17.62 -32.93
C THR A 544 30.04 18.16 -32.71
N PRO A 545 31.05 17.57 -33.35
CA PRO A 545 32.44 17.93 -33.08
C PRO A 545 32.73 19.36 -33.54
N TYR A 546 33.57 20.04 -32.76
CA TYR A 546 34.12 21.33 -33.17
C TYR A 546 35.55 21.13 -33.63
N VAL A 547 35.75 21.24 -34.94
CA VAL A 547 37.06 21.17 -35.59
C VAL A 547 37.54 22.58 -35.87
N MET A 548 38.59 23.00 -35.18
CA MET A 548 39.20 24.32 -35.35
C MET A 548 40.12 24.32 -36.58
N ASN A 549 39.51 24.39 -37.76
CA ASN A 549 40.26 24.58 -39.01
C ASN A 549 40.73 26.02 -39.13
N ILE A 550 41.89 26.19 -39.75
CA ILE A 550 42.39 27.51 -40.12
C ILE A 550 41.87 27.83 -41.52
N GLU A 551 40.91 28.75 -41.61
CA GLU A 551 40.24 29.09 -42.88
C GLU A 551 41.06 30.07 -43.72
N GLU A 552 41.75 31.01 -43.08
CA GLU A 552 42.58 32.00 -43.75
C GLU A 552 43.78 32.36 -42.86
N VAL A 553 45.00 32.22 -43.38
CA VAL A 553 46.20 32.81 -42.76
C VAL A 553 46.99 33.58 -43.79
N VAL A 554 47.12 34.88 -43.55
CA VAL A 554 47.92 35.79 -44.35
C VAL A 554 49.07 36.31 -43.50
N VAL A 555 50.28 35.94 -43.88
CA VAL A 555 51.53 36.45 -43.31
C VAL A 555 52.31 37.15 -44.43
N PRO A 556 52.45 38.49 -44.40
CA PRO A 556 53.12 39.22 -45.48
C PRO A 556 54.52 38.69 -45.78
N GLY A 557 54.74 38.23 -47.01
CA GLY A 557 56.03 37.72 -47.49
C GLY A 557 56.29 36.23 -47.23
N VAL A 558 55.31 35.50 -46.70
CA VAL A 558 55.34 34.04 -46.49
C VAL A 558 54.13 33.42 -47.19
N ASP A 559 54.37 32.46 -48.09
CA ASP A 559 53.28 31.59 -48.59
C ASP A 559 53.00 30.55 -47.51
N VAL A 560 51.91 30.73 -46.77
CA VAL A 560 51.48 29.79 -45.72
C VAL A 560 50.74 28.64 -46.41
N ILE A 561 51.19 27.41 -46.18
CA ILE A 561 50.59 26.18 -46.69
C ILE A 561 49.32 25.88 -45.87
N ASP A 562 48.36 25.19 -46.49
CA ASP A 562 47.17 24.62 -45.86
C ASP A 562 47.51 24.03 -44.48
N MET A 563 47.01 24.65 -43.42
CA MET A 563 47.33 24.23 -42.05
C MET A 563 46.27 23.24 -41.56
N PRO A 564 46.68 22.10 -41.00
CA PRO A 564 45.74 21.13 -40.45
C PRO A 564 44.98 21.71 -39.24
N PRO A 565 43.81 21.16 -38.89
CA PRO A 565 43.01 21.62 -37.76
C PRO A 565 43.80 21.57 -36.46
N MET A 566 43.73 22.60 -35.62
CA MET A 566 44.55 22.64 -34.39
C MET A 566 43.97 21.78 -33.26
N VAL A 567 42.65 21.86 -33.07
CA VAL A 567 41.91 21.20 -31.99
C VAL A 567 40.65 20.57 -32.58
N GLU A 568 40.35 19.35 -32.15
CA GLU A 568 39.15 18.61 -32.49
C GLU A 568 38.42 18.19 -31.21
N LEU A 569 37.42 18.97 -30.82
CA LEU A 569 36.58 18.64 -29.67
C LEU A 569 35.51 17.60 -30.08
N PRO A 570 35.19 16.61 -29.23
CA PRO A 570 34.34 15.47 -29.58
C PRO A 570 32.91 15.90 -29.89
N GLY A 571 32.36 16.76 -29.04
CA GLY A 571 31.09 17.44 -29.25
C GLY A 571 31.06 18.74 -28.44
N ALA A 572 30.39 19.77 -28.96
CA ALA A 572 30.38 21.08 -28.31
C ALA A 572 29.66 21.06 -26.94
N ALA A 573 28.61 20.23 -26.78
CA ALA A 573 27.94 20.04 -25.48
C ALA A 573 28.83 19.28 -24.49
N GLU A 574 29.45 18.19 -24.93
CA GLU A 574 30.31 17.33 -24.12
C GLU A 574 31.56 18.10 -23.66
N ALA A 575 32.18 18.87 -24.55
CA ALA A 575 33.29 19.75 -24.20
C ALA A 575 32.86 20.83 -23.20
N PHE A 576 31.65 21.38 -23.32
CA PHE A 576 31.12 22.31 -22.33
C PHE A 576 30.90 21.64 -20.97
N VAL A 577 30.32 20.44 -20.92
CA VAL A 577 30.15 19.66 -19.68
C VAL A 577 31.51 19.34 -19.03
N LYS A 578 32.51 18.89 -19.81
CA LYS A 578 33.89 18.70 -19.33
C LYS A 578 34.51 20.00 -18.80
N ALA A 579 34.23 21.14 -19.44
CA ALA A 579 34.70 22.44 -18.97
C ALA A 579 34.04 22.82 -17.64
N VAL A 580 32.74 22.58 -17.49
CA VAL A 580 32.02 22.76 -16.22
C VAL A 580 32.64 21.89 -15.14
N ALA A 581 32.87 20.60 -15.40
CA ALA A 581 33.51 19.67 -14.46
C ALA A 581 34.95 20.08 -14.08
N GLY A 582 35.62 20.84 -14.93
CA GLY A 582 37.02 21.24 -14.79
C GLY A 582 38.03 20.24 -15.39
N ASP A 583 37.53 19.28 -16.16
CA ASP A 583 38.31 18.18 -16.73
C ASP A 583 38.57 18.35 -18.24
N LEU A 584 38.07 19.42 -18.87
CA LEU A 584 38.41 19.72 -20.26
C LEU A 584 39.88 20.16 -20.34
N LEU A 585 40.73 19.31 -20.90
CA LEU A 585 42.13 19.59 -21.19
C LEU A 585 42.34 19.65 -22.70
N LEU A 586 42.69 20.82 -23.24
CA LEU A 586 42.79 21.02 -24.70
C LEU A 586 43.86 20.15 -25.37
N THR A 587 44.91 19.77 -24.63
CA THR A 587 46.00 18.94 -25.18
C THR A 587 45.55 17.54 -25.54
N ASP A 588 44.50 17.03 -24.88
CA ASP A 588 43.91 15.73 -25.19
C ASP A 588 43.15 15.74 -26.53
N TYR A 589 42.87 16.93 -27.07
CA TYR A 589 42.07 17.15 -28.28
C TYR A 589 42.87 17.83 -29.39
N ILE A 590 44.20 17.85 -29.31
CA ILE A 590 45.03 18.27 -30.45
C ILE A 590 44.79 17.28 -31.58
N SER A 591 44.52 17.78 -32.79
CA SER A 591 44.21 16.87 -33.90
C SER A 591 45.41 15.99 -34.27
N ASP A 592 45.13 14.75 -34.66
CA ASP A 592 46.14 13.85 -35.19
C ASP A 592 46.79 14.44 -36.46
N GLU A 593 46.03 15.18 -37.27
CA GLU A 593 46.55 15.83 -38.48
C GLU A 593 47.58 16.92 -38.14
N PHE A 594 47.36 17.69 -37.08
CA PHE A 594 48.30 18.69 -36.60
C PHE A 594 49.57 18.04 -36.04
N THR A 595 49.41 17.01 -35.21
CA THR A 595 50.52 16.25 -34.62
C THR A 595 51.39 15.59 -35.70
N ASN A 596 50.79 15.09 -36.77
CA ASN A 596 51.50 14.42 -37.87
C ASN A 596 51.97 15.37 -39.00
N SER A 597 51.81 16.68 -38.84
CA SER A 597 52.22 17.68 -39.85
C SER A 597 53.70 18.06 -39.74
N ASP A 598 54.24 18.76 -40.74
CA ASP A 598 55.60 19.34 -40.70
C ASP A 598 55.81 20.24 -39.46
N ILE A 599 54.74 20.83 -38.92
CA ILE A 599 54.76 21.65 -37.69
C ILE A 599 54.83 20.74 -36.45
N GLY A 600 54.04 19.66 -36.42
CA GLY A 600 54.08 18.65 -35.37
C GLY A 600 55.44 17.95 -35.28
N GLU A 601 56.02 17.53 -36.42
CA GLU A 601 57.37 16.96 -36.50
C GLU A 601 58.44 17.95 -36.01
N LEU A 602 58.27 19.25 -36.30
CA LEU A 602 59.17 20.29 -35.82
C LEU A 602 59.09 20.51 -34.29
N LEU A 603 57.89 20.40 -33.71
CA LEU A 603 57.67 20.42 -32.26
C LEU A 603 58.26 19.17 -31.59
N GLU A 604 58.11 18.00 -32.21
CA GLU A 604 58.70 16.74 -31.76
C GLU A 604 60.23 16.80 -31.78
N ILE A 605 60.84 17.27 -32.87
CA ILE A 605 62.28 17.50 -32.98
C ILE A 605 62.78 18.49 -31.92
N LEU A 606 62.01 19.55 -31.62
CA LEU A 606 62.32 20.51 -30.56
C LEU A 606 62.33 19.84 -29.18
N ASN A 607 61.38 18.95 -28.91
CA ASN A 607 61.34 18.16 -27.68
C ASN A 607 62.45 17.11 -27.61
N GLU A 608 62.84 16.50 -28.74
CA GLU A 608 63.99 15.58 -28.80
C GLU A 608 65.32 16.30 -28.55
N LEU A 609 65.47 17.52 -29.08
CA LEU A 609 66.66 18.36 -28.89
C LEU A 609 66.77 18.88 -27.45
N VAL A 610 65.64 19.16 -26.79
CA VAL A 610 65.57 19.60 -25.40
C VAL A 610 64.41 18.86 -24.72
N PRO A 611 64.67 17.73 -24.04
CA PRO A 611 63.63 16.94 -23.37
C PRO A 611 62.83 17.79 -22.37
N GLY A 612 61.51 17.90 -22.58
CA GLY A 612 60.62 18.75 -21.79
C GLY A 612 60.50 20.19 -22.29
N ALA A 613 61.01 20.53 -23.48
CA ALA A 613 60.78 21.82 -24.12
C ALA A 613 59.41 21.94 -24.80
N VAL A 614 58.75 20.81 -25.06
CA VAL A 614 57.34 20.74 -25.45
C VAL A 614 56.66 19.77 -24.48
N ASP A 615 55.93 20.33 -23.52
CA ASP A 615 55.03 19.64 -22.61
C ASP A 615 53.59 20.12 -22.81
N ASP A 616 52.63 19.44 -22.17
CA ASP A 616 51.21 19.77 -22.26
C ASP A 616 50.94 21.24 -21.91
N ASP A 617 51.67 21.78 -20.92
CA ASP A 617 51.58 23.19 -20.53
C ASP A 617 52.07 24.13 -21.65
N THR A 618 53.13 23.78 -22.37
CA THR A 618 53.69 24.58 -23.47
C THR A 618 52.75 24.63 -24.68
N VAL A 619 52.19 23.48 -25.08
CA VAL A 619 51.23 23.44 -26.19
C VAL A 619 49.91 24.11 -25.82
N GLY A 620 49.42 23.87 -24.59
CA GLY A 620 48.26 24.57 -24.06
C GLY A 620 48.46 26.10 -23.99
N ASN A 621 49.65 26.57 -23.57
CA ASN A 621 49.97 28.00 -23.55
C ASN A 621 50.03 28.60 -24.96
N MET A 622 50.52 27.85 -25.95
CA MET A 622 50.50 28.28 -27.35
C MET A 622 49.07 28.43 -27.86
N LEU A 623 48.19 27.46 -27.58
CA LEU A 623 46.76 27.53 -27.89
C LEU A 623 46.07 28.71 -27.18
N SER A 624 46.47 29.00 -25.94
CA SER A 624 45.95 30.14 -25.19
C SER A 624 46.30 31.47 -25.81
N VAL A 625 47.56 31.67 -26.21
CA VAL A 625 47.98 32.88 -26.91
C VAL A 625 47.35 32.98 -28.30
N ALA A 626 47.26 31.88 -29.04
CA ALA A 626 46.65 31.86 -30.36
C ALA A 626 45.15 32.18 -30.30
N SER A 627 44.44 31.67 -29.30
CA SER A 627 42.99 31.87 -29.14
C SER A 627 42.58 33.28 -28.74
N GLU A 628 43.45 33.98 -28.01
CA GLU A 628 43.26 35.41 -27.75
C GLU A 628 43.28 36.25 -29.03
N LEU A 629 44.07 35.86 -30.05
CA LEU A 629 44.16 36.61 -31.32
C LEU A 629 42.82 36.61 -32.06
N PHE A 630 42.12 35.48 -32.12
CA PHE A 630 40.84 35.37 -32.81
C PHE A 630 39.62 35.66 -31.90
N GLY A 631 39.85 36.30 -30.75
CA GLY A 631 38.81 36.94 -29.95
C GLY A 631 38.31 36.17 -28.74
N ALA A 632 38.72 34.91 -28.54
CA ALA A 632 38.21 34.06 -27.45
C ALA A 632 39.37 33.32 -26.76
N ARG A 633 39.86 33.87 -25.65
CA ARG A 633 40.94 33.24 -24.88
C ARG A 633 40.51 31.89 -24.31
N LEU A 634 41.26 30.84 -24.63
CA LEU A 634 41.12 29.49 -24.09
C LEU A 634 42.38 29.12 -23.32
N ASP A 635 42.29 28.95 -22.00
CA ASP A 635 43.42 28.42 -21.23
C ASP A 635 43.62 26.92 -21.51
N PRO A 636 44.77 26.30 -21.16
CA PRO A 636 45.00 24.87 -21.37
C PRO A 636 43.88 23.98 -20.81
N ARG A 637 43.27 24.41 -19.70
CA ARG A 637 42.02 23.89 -19.15
C ARG A 637 40.95 24.97 -19.22
N PRO A 638 40.19 25.06 -20.33
CA PRO A 638 39.21 26.12 -20.51
C PRO A 638 38.12 26.04 -19.45
N THR A 639 37.78 27.19 -18.90
CA THR A 639 36.63 27.36 -18.01
C THR A 639 35.33 27.37 -18.83
N PRO A 640 34.16 27.06 -18.22
CA PRO A 640 32.88 27.13 -18.94
C PRO A 640 32.56 28.56 -19.41
N ALA A 641 33.08 29.57 -18.72
CA ALA A 641 33.00 30.96 -19.12
C ALA A 641 33.73 31.24 -20.45
N GLN A 642 34.93 30.67 -20.63
CA GLN A 642 35.71 30.79 -21.86
C GLN A 642 35.05 30.07 -23.03
N ILE A 643 34.50 28.87 -22.81
CA ILE A 643 33.73 28.14 -23.82
C ILE A 643 32.45 28.91 -24.21
N THR A 644 31.73 29.48 -23.23
CA THR A 644 30.56 30.34 -23.47
C THR A 644 30.89 31.51 -24.41
N ARG A 645 32.03 32.18 -24.16
CA ARG A 645 32.49 33.32 -24.96
C ARG A 645 32.94 32.87 -26.36
N LEU A 646 33.64 31.73 -26.48
CA LEU A 646 34.00 31.14 -27.78
C LEU A 646 32.77 30.85 -28.64
N PHE A 647 31.77 30.17 -28.08
CA PHE A 647 30.57 29.75 -28.82
C PHE A 647 29.63 30.90 -29.19
N ASN A 648 29.75 32.05 -28.52
CA ASN A 648 29.00 33.26 -28.82
C ASN A 648 29.74 34.24 -29.75
N GLN A 649 30.91 33.86 -30.29
CA GLN A 649 31.61 34.68 -31.28
C GLN A 649 31.06 34.39 -32.69
N PRO A 650 30.50 35.40 -33.39
CA PRO A 650 29.95 35.21 -34.74
C PRO A 650 31.02 34.95 -35.80
N ARG A 651 32.27 35.35 -35.52
CA ARG A 651 33.41 35.15 -36.41
C ARG A 651 34.71 35.17 -35.61
N LEU A 652 35.47 34.07 -35.67
CA LEU A 652 36.77 33.94 -35.02
C LEU A 652 37.88 34.41 -35.97
N ARG A 653 38.08 35.73 -36.06
CA ARG A 653 39.03 36.36 -37.00
C ARG A 653 39.86 37.45 -36.34
N PHE A 654 41.17 37.36 -36.51
CA PHE A 654 42.15 38.39 -36.25
C PHE A 654 42.55 39.11 -37.55
N GLU A 655 42.58 40.44 -37.53
CA GLU A 655 43.08 41.25 -38.64
C GLU A 655 43.87 42.45 -38.11
N ASP A 656 45.17 42.51 -38.42
CA ASP A 656 46.01 43.67 -38.12
C ASP A 656 46.10 44.59 -39.35
N GLU A 657 45.26 45.63 -39.37
CA GLU A 657 45.19 46.60 -40.46
C GLU A 657 46.52 47.32 -40.76
N ASN A 658 47.45 47.39 -39.80
CA ASN A 658 48.71 48.13 -39.98
C ASN A 658 49.80 47.28 -40.62
N ASN A 659 49.77 45.97 -40.41
CA ASN A 659 50.81 45.06 -40.86
C ASN A 659 50.31 44.01 -41.85
N GLY A 660 49.00 43.90 -42.08
CA GLY A 660 48.41 43.00 -43.09
C GLY A 660 48.38 41.52 -42.67
N TYR A 661 48.42 41.23 -41.37
CA TYR A 661 48.24 39.88 -40.85
C TYR A 661 46.75 39.54 -40.76
N VAL A 662 46.37 38.37 -41.26
CA VAL A 662 45.01 37.81 -41.10
C VAL A 662 45.15 36.39 -40.56
N LEU A 663 44.34 36.06 -39.56
CA LEU A 663 44.14 34.69 -39.08
C LEU A 663 42.64 34.51 -38.85
N GLU A 664 42.01 33.60 -39.56
CA GLU A 664 40.61 33.22 -39.39
C GLU A 664 40.55 31.71 -39.13
N VAL A 665 39.79 31.33 -38.11
CA VAL A 665 39.50 29.95 -37.79
C VAL A 665 38.01 29.67 -37.91
N THR A 666 37.65 28.43 -38.18
CA THR A 666 36.26 28.03 -38.36
C THR A 666 35.45 28.34 -37.12
N SER A 667 34.31 29.00 -37.30
CA SER A 667 33.41 29.30 -36.20
C SER A 667 32.59 28.06 -35.83
N PRO A 668 32.30 27.81 -34.53
CA PRO A 668 31.52 26.65 -34.10
C PRO A 668 30.16 26.57 -34.81
N THR A 669 29.86 25.43 -35.41
CA THR A 669 28.58 25.15 -36.07
C THR A 669 27.83 24.04 -35.36
N CYS A 670 26.52 24.19 -35.22
CA CYS A 670 25.65 23.20 -34.61
C CYS A 670 25.16 22.12 -35.61
N LYS A 671 24.50 21.08 -35.11
CA LYS A 671 23.90 19.98 -35.88
C LYS A 671 22.91 20.47 -36.94
N ASP A 672 22.16 21.53 -36.64
CA ASP A 672 21.23 22.19 -37.56
C ASP A 672 21.92 23.09 -38.62
N GLY A 673 23.27 23.18 -38.61
CA GLY A 673 24.10 23.78 -39.66
C GLY A 673 24.29 25.30 -39.57
N TYR A 674 23.85 25.92 -38.47
CA TYR A 674 24.06 27.34 -38.18
C TYR A 674 25.38 27.56 -37.44
N VAL A 675 25.94 28.77 -37.57
CA VAL A 675 26.99 29.24 -36.65
C VAL A 675 26.34 29.48 -35.29
N MET A 676 26.86 28.83 -34.24
CA MET A 676 26.25 28.78 -32.92
C MET A 676 25.94 30.16 -32.34
N ALA A 677 26.85 31.13 -32.49
CA ALA A 677 26.65 32.51 -32.04
C ALA A 677 25.40 33.20 -32.61
N ASN A 678 24.94 32.76 -33.78
CA ASN A 678 23.73 33.26 -34.42
C ASN A 678 22.51 32.35 -34.19
N HIS A 679 22.68 31.27 -33.41
CA HIS A 679 21.70 30.21 -33.21
C HIS A 679 21.78 29.63 -31.80
N HIS A 680 21.02 30.24 -30.87
CA HIS A 680 20.79 29.77 -29.51
C HIS A 680 22.00 29.73 -28.54
N ALA A 681 23.24 29.98 -28.99
CA ALA A 681 24.40 30.01 -28.08
C ALA A 681 24.29 31.06 -26.97
N ASP A 682 23.45 32.08 -27.16
CA ASP A 682 23.12 33.06 -26.13
C ASP A 682 22.43 32.43 -24.90
N GLY A 683 21.87 31.22 -25.04
CA GLY A 683 21.39 30.40 -23.94
C GLY A 683 22.48 30.05 -22.91
N LEU A 684 23.76 30.00 -23.29
CA LEU A 684 24.87 29.78 -22.34
C LEU A 684 25.07 30.98 -21.41
N TYR A 685 24.91 32.21 -21.91
CA TYR A 685 24.91 33.39 -21.04
C TYR A 685 23.72 33.40 -20.10
N ALA A 686 22.55 32.94 -20.55
CA ALA A 686 21.40 32.78 -19.67
C ALA A 686 21.63 31.70 -18.60
N ALA A 687 22.24 30.57 -18.96
CA ALA A 687 22.62 29.52 -18.02
C ALA A 687 23.69 29.98 -17.02
N GLU A 688 24.65 30.80 -17.47
CA GLU A 688 25.65 31.45 -16.61
C GLU A 688 24.96 32.39 -15.61
N ALA A 689 24.15 33.33 -16.11
CA ALA A 689 23.51 34.36 -15.30
C ALA A 689 22.43 33.82 -14.36
N SER A 690 21.75 32.72 -14.71
CA SER A 690 20.80 32.06 -13.82
C SER A 690 21.47 31.25 -12.72
N GLY A 691 22.78 30.97 -12.83
CA GLY A 691 23.50 30.06 -11.94
C GLY A 691 23.31 28.58 -12.29
N LEU A 692 22.74 28.24 -13.45
CA LEU A 692 22.56 26.86 -13.91
C LEU A 692 23.91 26.12 -14.00
N ILE A 693 24.98 26.81 -14.40
CA ILE A 693 26.33 26.24 -14.49
C ILE A 693 26.84 25.76 -13.11
N ASP A 694 26.57 26.52 -12.04
CA ASP A 694 27.01 26.16 -10.68
C ASP A 694 26.22 24.97 -10.13
N VAL A 695 24.91 24.92 -10.37
CA VAL A 695 24.09 23.78 -9.89
C VAL A 695 24.33 22.51 -10.72
N LEU A 696 24.75 22.63 -11.98
CA LEU A 696 25.13 21.49 -12.81
C LEU A 696 26.52 20.94 -12.46
N TYR A 697 27.39 21.74 -11.81
CA TYR A 697 28.78 21.38 -11.53
C TYR A 697 28.97 20.01 -10.86
N PRO A 698 28.28 19.68 -9.74
CA PRO A 698 28.47 18.38 -9.10
C PRO A 698 28.12 17.20 -10.02
N LEU A 699 27.04 17.33 -10.78
CA LEU A 699 26.59 16.30 -11.70
C LEU A 699 27.54 16.17 -12.90
N ALA A 700 27.95 17.30 -13.51
CA ALA A 700 28.94 17.30 -14.58
C ALA A 700 30.24 16.63 -14.14
N GLN A 701 30.68 16.89 -12.90
CA GLN A 701 31.87 16.25 -12.34
C GLN A 701 31.70 14.74 -12.16
N ALA A 702 30.52 14.28 -11.70
CA ALA A 702 30.22 12.86 -11.58
C ALA A 702 30.35 12.14 -12.94
N PHE A 703 29.70 12.63 -13.99
CA PHE A 703 29.79 12.02 -15.33
C PHE A 703 31.19 12.16 -15.94
N SER A 704 31.87 13.28 -15.70
CA SER A 704 33.17 13.57 -16.31
C SER A 704 34.31 12.70 -15.81
N ARG A 705 34.32 12.37 -14.50
CA ARG A 705 35.29 11.45 -13.90
C ARG A 705 35.30 10.07 -14.56
N HIS A 706 34.14 9.65 -15.06
CA HIS A 706 33.95 8.34 -15.70
C HIS A 706 34.02 8.41 -17.23
N ASN A 707 34.31 9.59 -17.81
CA ASN A 707 34.23 9.86 -19.25
C ASN A 707 32.87 9.45 -19.84
N ARG A 708 31.78 9.79 -19.13
CA ARG A 708 30.40 9.48 -19.49
C ARG A 708 29.57 10.75 -19.76
N GLU A 709 30.19 11.84 -20.21
CA GLU A 709 29.48 13.09 -20.46
C GLU A 709 28.37 12.94 -21.52
N GLU A 710 28.55 11.99 -22.44
CA GLU A 710 27.54 11.64 -23.44
C GLU A 710 26.24 11.15 -22.83
N LEU A 711 26.26 10.51 -21.64
CA LEU A 711 25.03 10.12 -20.96
C LEU A 711 24.25 11.33 -20.48
N LEU A 712 24.94 12.31 -19.89
CA LEU A 712 24.31 13.53 -19.40
C LEU A 712 23.75 14.36 -20.56
N THR A 713 24.49 14.47 -21.68
CA THR A 713 23.99 15.17 -22.88
C THR A 713 22.81 14.44 -23.51
N ARG A 714 22.78 13.09 -23.51
CA ARG A 714 21.62 12.29 -23.96
C ARG A 714 20.36 12.54 -23.14
N ILE A 715 20.46 12.77 -21.82
CA ILE A 715 19.29 13.17 -21.01
C ILE A 715 18.71 14.48 -21.55
N PHE A 716 19.59 15.45 -21.86
CA PHE A 716 19.16 16.73 -22.42
C PHE A 716 18.56 16.61 -23.82
N GLU A 717 19.11 15.74 -24.67
CA GLU A 717 18.55 15.41 -25.98
C GLU A 717 17.13 14.84 -25.86
N VAL A 718 16.93 13.85 -24.97
CA VAL A 718 15.60 13.26 -24.74
C VAL A 718 14.61 14.30 -24.22
N ILE A 719 14.99 15.12 -23.24
CA ILE A 719 14.13 16.20 -22.75
C ILE A 719 13.76 17.16 -23.89
N HIS A 720 14.72 17.56 -24.73
CA HIS A 720 14.48 18.44 -25.89
C HIS A 720 13.50 17.83 -26.90
N ASP A 721 13.69 16.57 -27.27
CA ASP A 721 12.87 15.88 -28.27
C ASP A 721 11.39 15.84 -27.86
N HIS A 722 11.13 15.75 -26.56
CA HIS A 722 9.78 15.74 -25.97
C HIS A 722 9.29 17.12 -25.52
N TYR A 723 10.16 18.14 -25.51
CA TYR A 723 9.85 19.41 -24.86
C TYR A 723 8.69 20.16 -25.52
N SER A 724 8.82 20.41 -26.82
CA SER A 724 7.86 21.21 -27.59
C SER A 724 6.52 20.49 -27.75
N GLY A 725 5.41 21.23 -27.81
CA GLY A 725 4.12 20.71 -28.26
C GLY A 725 4.02 20.63 -29.79
N ARG A 726 5.04 21.13 -30.49
CA ARG A 726 5.08 21.30 -31.95
C ARG A 726 6.32 20.70 -32.58
N VAL A 727 6.14 19.98 -33.68
CA VAL A 727 7.23 19.43 -34.51
C VAL A 727 7.74 20.39 -35.59
N ASP A 728 7.10 21.56 -35.75
CA ASP A 728 7.41 22.56 -36.77
C ASP A 728 7.99 23.85 -36.15
N LEU A 729 8.66 23.72 -35.01
CA LEU A 729 9.15 24.84 -34.22
C LEU A 729 10.60 25.23 -34.56
N TYR A 730 11.46 24.26 -34.85
CA TYR A 730 12.87 24.45 -35.20
C TYR A 730 13.16 23.93 -36.61
N PHE A 731 14.05 24.63 -37.32
CA PHE A 731 14.41 24.32 -38.70
C PHE A 731 15.91 24.44 -38.89
N ASP A 732 16.50 23.45 -39.56
CA ASP A 732 17.89 23.48 -40.00
C ASP A 732 18.14 24.60 -41.04
N ARG A 733 19.41 24.89 -41.30
CA ARG A 733 19.81 25.93 -42.27
C ARG A 733 19.35 25.64 -43.70
N ALA A 734 19.06 24.39 -44.03
CA ALA A 734 18.52 23.99 -45.32
C ALA A 734 16.98 24.15 -45.41
N GLY A 735 16.32 24.49 -44.30
CA GLY A 735 14.88 24.66 -44.18
C GLY A 735 14.11 23.36 -43.90
N ASN A 736 14.80 22.27 -43.55
CA ASN A 736 14.14 21.06 -43.06
C ASN A 736 13.82 21.21 -41.57
N ARG A 737 12.83 20.47 -41.09
CA ARG A 737 12.47 20.47 -39.67
C ARG A 737 13.56 19.77 -38.87
N SER A 738 13.98 20.39 -37.77
CA SER A 738 14.84 19.72 -36.81
C SER A 738 14.05 18.57 -36.16
N PRO A 739 14.61 17.36 -36.04
CA PRO A 739 13.93 16.23 -35.40
C PRO A 739 13.40 16.57 -34.01
N MET A 740 12.10 16.33 -33.79
CA MET A 740 11.37 16.46 -32.52
C MET A 740 10.14 15.55 -32.53
N LYS A 741 9.67 15.15 -31.35
CA LYS A 741 8.50 14.27 -31.19
C LYS A 741 7.19 15.03 -30.93
N GLY A 742 7.27 16.22 -30.33
CA GLY A 742 6.08 17.03 -30.08
C GLY A 742 5.24 16.53 -28.89
N ALA A 743 5.88 16.02 -27.84
CA ALA A 743 5.21 15.41 -26.68
C ALA A 743 4.66 16.42 -25.67
N ASN A 744 4.76 17.72 -25.95
CA ASN A 744 4.08 18.78 -25.19
C ASN A 744 4.52 18.93 -23.73
N LEU A 745 5.77 18.60 -23.39
CA LEU A 745 6.32 18.86 -22.05
C LEU A 745 6.24 20.36 -21.65
N VAL A 746 6.28 21.26 -22.64
CA VAL A 746 6.16 22.72 -22.47
C VAL A 746 4.85 23.11 -21.76
N SER A 747 3.82 22.28 -21.85
CA SER A 747 2.58 22.49 -21.11
C SER A 747 2.73 22.41 -19.59
N LEU A 748 3.79 21.75 -19.11
CA LEU A 748 4.15 21.65 -17.69
C LEU A 748 4.90 22.90 -17.20
N GLU A 749 5.32 23.84 -18.05
CA GLU A 749 6.09 25.02 -17.61
C GLU A 749 5.41 25.82 -16.48
N PRO A 750 4.07 26.04 -16.46
CA PRO A 750 3.40 26.69 -15.33
C PRO A 750 3.49 25.89 -14.02
N ALA A 751 3.39 24.56 -14.07
CA ALA A 751 3.56 23.70 -12.90
C ALA A 751 5.02 23.69 -12.44
N LEU A 752 5.97 23.59 -13.38
CA LEU A 752 7.41 23.66 -13.09
C LEU A 752 7.81 25.01 -12.48
N ASP A 753 7.20 26.11 -12.88
CA ASP A 753 7.40 27.42 -12.25
C ASP A 753 7.05 27.37 -10.74
N ALA A 754 5.89 26.82 -10.40
CA ALA A 754 5.46 26.64 -9.01
C ALA A 754 6.37 25.65 -8.25
N ILE A 755 6.68 24.49 -8.83
CA ILE A 755 7.54 23.46 -8.23
C ILE A 755 8.94 24.03 -7.91
N PHE A 756 9.53 24.75 -8.87
CA PHE A 756 10.86 25.34 -8.70
C PHE A 756 10.88 26.54 -7.77
N GLU A 757 9.80 27.32 -7.70
CA GLU A 757 9.64 28.40 -6.72
C GLU A 757 9.51 27.87 -5.29
N ARG A 758 8.81 26.76 -5.08
CA ARG A 758 8.69 26.09 -3.77
C ARG A 758 10.02 25.44 -3.34
N GLY A 759 10.77 24.88 -4.29
CA GLY A 759 12.12 24.34 -4.06
C GLY A 759 12.19 23.00 -3.32
N HIS A 760 11.04 22.40 -2.99
CA HIS A 760 10.96 21.19 -2.17
C HIS A 760 11.53 19.94 -2.86
N VAL A 761 11.41 19.81 -4.19
CA VAL A 761 11.90 18.63 -4.94
C VAL A 761 13.40 18.42 -4.75
N PHE A 762 14.21 19.47 -4.95
CA PHE A 762 15.66 19.35 -4.85
C PHE A 762 16.14 19.22 -3.40
N SER A 763 15.48 19.88 -2.44
CA SER A 763 15.78 19.69 -1.02
C SER A 763 15.41 18.28 -0.53
N GLY A 764 14.30 17.72 -1.02
CA GLY A 764 13.87 16.36 -0.75
C GLY A 764 14.84 15.32 -1.33
N LEU A 765 15.24 15.47 -2.59
CA LEU A 765 16.25 14.61 -3.25
C LEU A 765 17.58 14.61 -2.49
N ARG A 766 18.07 15.80 -2.09
CA ARG A 766 19.29 15.91 -1.28
C ARG A 766 19.12 15.22 0.08
N ALA A 767 17.99 15.41 0.75
CA ALA A 767 17.72 14.78 2.05
C ALA A 767 17.65 13.25 1.95
N LEU A 768 17.08 12.71 0.87
CA LEU A 768 17.10 11.29 0.57
C LEU A 768 18.53 10.79 0.36
N ALA A 769 19.30 11.45 -0.51
CA ALA A 769 20.69 11.07 -0.81
C ALA A 769 21.61 11.13 0.43
N LEU A 770 21.38 12.07 1.36
CA LEU A 770 22.09 12.14 2.64
C LEU A 770 21.69 11.01 3.60
N SER A 771 20.43 10.60 3.56
CA SER A 771 19.90 9.54 4.43
C SER A 771 20.40 8.16 4.01
N THR A 772 20.57 7.92 2.71
CA THR A 772 21.13 6.65 2.20
C THR A 772 22.61 6.48 2.52
N ALA A 773 23.39 7.57 2.54
CA ALA A 773 24.85 7.54 2.72
C ALA A 773 25.36 6.87 4.00
N ASN A 774 24.52 6.80 5.04
CA ASN A 774 24.92 6.38 6.38
C ASN A 774 24.45 4.97 6.76
N VAL A 775 23.68 4.30 5.89
CA VAL A 775 23.11 2.98 6.17
C VAL A 775 23.85 1.93 5.34
N ARG A 776 24.42 0.94 6.02
CA ARG A 776 25.22 -0.13 5.43
C ARG A 776 24.72 -1.51 5.86
N ASP A 777 24.92 -2.49 5.00
CA ASP A 777 24.74 -3.90 5.35
C ASP A 777 25.91 -4.41 6.20
N ASP A 778 25.86 -5.70 6.54
CA ASP A 778 26.84 -6.36 7.39
C ASP A 778 28.19 -6.58 6.67
N GLU A 779 28.21 -6.49 5.34
CA GLU A 779 29.40 -6.53 4.49
C GLU A 779 30.04 -5.13 4.33
N GLY A 780 29.35 -4.09 4.78
CA GLY A 780 29.77 -2.69 4.70
C GLY A 780 29.38 -1.99 3.40
N VAL A 781 28.53 -2.61 2.57
CA VAL A 781 27.96 -2.02 1.34
C VAL A 781 26.85 -1.04 1.71
N ASN A 782 26.81 0.12 1.06
CA ASN A 782 25.80 1.14 1.32
C ASN A 782 24.43 0.77 0.70
N VAL A 783 23.35 1.33 1.25
CA VAL A 783 21.99 1.10 0.73
C VAL A 783 21.78 1.60 -0.70
N ASP A 784 22.45 2.68 -1.10
CA ASP A 784 22.37 3.19 -2.48
C ASP A 784 22.96 2.22 -3.51
N GLU A 785 24.00 1.45 -3.16
CA GLU A 785 24.56 0.39 -4.02
C GLU A 785 23.64 -0.85 -4.10
N ARG A 786 23.06 -1.30 -2.98
CA ARG A 786 22.10 -2.41 -3.01
C ARG A 786 20.83 -2.05 -3.79
N LEU A 787 20.35 -0.81 -3.64
CA LEU A 787 19.24 -0.28 -4.44
C LEU A 787 19.61 -0.17 -5.93
N ARG A 788 20.86 0.22 -6.26
CA ARG A 788 21.35 0.21 -7.65
C ARG A 788 21.25 -1.17 -8.28
N GLN A 789 21.67 -2.22 -7.57
CA GLN A 789 21.61 -3.61 -8.05
C GLN A 789 20.17 -4.00 -8.41
N LEU A 790 19.20 -3.68 -7.54
CA LEU A 790 17.78 -3.92 -7.80
C LEU A 790 17.26 -3.11 -9.00
N ILE A 791 17.56 -1.81 -9.04
CA ILE A 791 17.15 -0.92 -10.14
C ILE A 791 17.75 -1.40 -11.46
N TYR A 792 19.03 -1.78 -11.47
CA TYR A 792 19.67 -2.31 -12.66
C TYR A 792 18.98 -3.59 -13.12
N ALA A 793 18.69 -4.54 -12.23
CA ALA A 793 17.97 -5.77 -12.57
C ALA A 793 16.59 -5.51 -13.20
N TRP A 794 15.86 -4.51 -12.71
CA TRP A 794 14.57 -4.12 -13.30
C TRP A 794 14.71 -3.50 -14.70
N LEU A 795 15.79 -2.76 -14.93
CA LEU A 795 16.08 -2.06 -16.19
C LEU A 795 16.79 -2.95 -17.23
N ARG A 796 17.27 -4.13 -16.86
CA ARG A 796 17.89 -5.07 -17.81
C ARG A 796 16.86 -5.51 -18.85
N ALA A 797 17.33 -5.56 -20.10
CA ALA A 797 16.56 -6.03 -21.25
C ALA A 797 17.35 -7.10 -22.04
N ASP A 798 18.52 -7.50 -21.52
CA ASP A 798 19.46 -8.43 -22.15
C ASP A 798 19.32 -9.87 -21.63
N ASP A 799 18.22 -10.16 -20.92
CA ASP A 799 17.98 -11.43 -20.24
C ASP A 799 16.77 -12.21 -20.82
N ASP A 800 16.39 -11.89 -22.06
CA ASP A 800 15.30 -12.52 -22.79
C ASP A 800 13.94 -12.53 -22.03
N TYR A 801 13.71 -11.54 -21.15
CA TYR A 801 12.45 -11.42 -20.44
C TYR A 801 11.27 -11.27 -21.41
N THR A 802 10.23 -12.06 -21.16
CA THR A 802 8.97 -11.99 -21.87
C THR A 802 7.84 -11.89 -20.86
N THR A 803 6.80 -11.14 -21.18
CA THR A 803 5.57 -11.18 -20.37
C THR A 803 5.02 -12.60 -20.28
N ARG A 804 4.11 -12.89 -19.34
CA ARG A 804 3.45 -14.21 -19.30
C ARG A 804 2.69 -14.53 -20.58
N ALA A 805 2.21 -13.52 -21.32
CA ALA A 805 1.58 -13.70 -22.63
C ALA A 805 2.60 -14.08 -23.74
N GLY A 806 3.89 -14.14 -23.42
CA GLY A 806 4.98 -14.41 -24.35
C GLY A 806 5.37 -13.20 -25.20
N GLU A 807 5.00 -11.99 -24.77
CA GLU A 807 5.38 -10.77 -25.47
C GLU A 807 6.82 -10.40 -25.11
N ALA A 808 7.68 -10.38 -26.12
CA ALA A 808 9.08 -9.99 -26.02
C ALA A 808 9.34 -8.59 -26.61
N THR A 809 8.32 -7.97 -27.20
CA THR A 809 8.45 -6.72 -27.96
C THR A 809 7.32 -5.76 -27.62
N LEU A 810 7.63 -4.47 -27.50
CA LEU A 810 6.65 -3.41 -27.27
C LEU A 810 6.55 -2.49 -28.48
N THR A 811 5.33 -2.10 -28.86
CA THR A 811 5.12 -1.05 -29.86
C THR A 811 4.80 0.26 -29.14
N LEU A 812 5.71 1.23 -29.24
CA LEU A 812 5.59 2.52 -28.59
C LEU A 812 4.56 3.42 -29.28
N ALA A 813 4.14 4.48 -28.58
CA ALA A 813 3.18 5.47 -29.09
C ALA A 813 3.67 6.18 -30.38
N ASP A 814 4.98 6.32 -30.56
CA ASP A 814 5.58 6.90 -31.77
C ASP A 814 5.74 5.89 -32.94
N GLY A 815 5.26 4.65 -32.77
CA GLY A 815 5.29 3.58 -33.77
C GLY A 815 6.61 2.81 -33.85
N ARG A 816 7.62 3.13 -33.03
CA ARG A 816 8.82 2.29 -32.89
C ARG A 816 8.47 0.97 -32.19
N THR A 817 9.17 -0.10 -32.57
CA THR A 817 9.14 -1.37 -31.86
C THR A 817 10.41 -1.53 -31.05
N LEU A 818 10.27 -1.80 -29.75
CA LEU A 818 11.36 -2.23 -28.88
C LEU A 818 11.45 -3.76 -28.95
N ASP A 819 12.58 -4.27 -29.42
CA ASP A 819 12.83 -5.72 -29.58
C ASP A 819 13.40 -6.38 -28.30
N GLU A 820 13.96 -5.57 -27.40
CA GLU A 820 14.49 -5.97 -26.08
C GLU A 820 13.77 -5.11 -25.04
N VAL A 821 12.91 -5.73 -24.23
CA VAL A 821 12.04 -5.03 -23.26
C VAL A 821 12.53 -5.28 -21.85
N SER A 822 12.65 -4.22 -21.04
CA SER A 822 12.90 -4.37 -19.60
C SER A 822 11.60 -4.59 -18.84
N ARG A 823 11.70 -5.03 -17.57
CA ARG A 823 10.53 -5.12 -16.68
C ARG A 823 9.90 -3.75 -16.47
N VAL A 824 10.71 -2.70 -16.37
CA VAL A 824 10.21 -1.32 -16.25
C VAL A 824 9.51 -0.87 -17.52
N ASP A 825 9.98 -1.26 -18.71
CA ASP A 825 9.27 -0.94 -19.96
C ASP A 825 7.86 -1.56 -19.96
N ILE A 826 7.72 -2.80 -19.51
CA ILE A 826 6.41 -3.46 -19.37
C ILE A 826 5.55 -2.73 -18.32
N ILE A 827 6.11 -2.41 -17.14
CA ILE A 827 5.35 -1.69 -16.10
C ILE A 827 4.83 -0.35 -16.63
N VAL A 828 5.70 0.44 -17.28
CA VAL A 828 5.34 1.75 -17.83
C VAL A 828 4.29 1.61 -18.93
N ASP A 829 4.45 0.68 -19.88
CA ASP A 829 3.50 0.49 -20.97
C ASP A 829 2.13 0.01 -20.45
N ARG A 830 2.10 -0.92 -19.48
CA ARG A 830 0.87 -1.46 -18.91
C ARG A 830 0.12 -0.47 -18.02
N LEU A 831 0.83 0.33 -17.24
CA LEU A 831 0.22 1.44 -16.51
C LEU A 831 -0.34 2.49 -17.48
N ALA A 832 0.38 2.83 -18.55
CA ALA A 832 -0.12 3.73 -19.60
C ALA A 832 -1.33 3.14 -20.34
N GLU A 833 -1.37 1.82 -20.56
CA GLU A 833 -2.53 1.12 -21.09
C GLU A 833 -3.74 1.24 -20.14
N MET A 834 -3.54 1.05 -18.83
CA MET A 834 -4.61 1.22 -17.84
C MET A 834 -5.15 2.66 -17.80
N VAL A 835 -4.26 3.66 -17.83
CA VAL A 835 -4.66 5.07 -17.90
C VAL A 835 -5.45 5.35 -19.18
N ARG A 836 -4.99 4.87 -20.35
CA ARG A 836 -5.73 5.00 -21.62
C ARG A 836 -7.11 4.34 -21.58
N ARG A 837 -7.24 3.16 -20.96
CA ARG A 837 -8.54 2.50 -20.74
C ARG A 837 -9.46 3.34 -19.86
N ALA A 838 -8.91 4.08 -18.90
CA ALA A 838 -9.66 5.00 -18.06
C ALA A 838 -10.03 6.29 -18.81
N ASP A 839 -9.19 6.82 -19.69
CA ASP A 839 -9.46 8.04 -20.47
C ASP A 839 -10.69 7.91 -21.40
N ASP A 840 -11.02 6.70 -21.85
CA ASP A 840 -12.24 6.43 -22.62
C ASP A 840 -13.54 6.60 -21.78
N ASN A 841 -13.42 6.71 -20.45
CA ASN A 841 -14.53 6.90 -19.52
C ASN A 841 -14.17 7.87 -18.37
N GLU A 842 -14.64 9.13 -18.46
CA GLU A 842 -14.45 10.18 -17.45
C GLU A 842 -14.77 9.73 -16.01
N GLU A 843 -15.76 8.85 -15.81
CA GLU A 843 -16.10 8.33 -14.48
C GLU A 843 -15.01 7.41 -13.92
N VAL A 844 -14.44 6.54 -14.76
CA VAL A 844 -13.34 5.64 -14.38
C VAL A 844 -12.06 6.43 -14.13
N LYS A 845 -11.80 7.44 -14.97
CA LYS A 845 -10.68 8.37 -14.78
C LYS A 845 -10.78 9.10 -13.44
N ALA A 846 -11.95 9.62 -13.10
CA ALA A 846 -12.20 10.26 -11.81
C ALA A 846 -11.96 9.27 -10.65
N HIS A 847 -12.50 8.06 -10.71
CA HIS A 847 -12.28 7.05 -9.67
C HIS A 847 -10.82 6.65 -9.51
N LEU A 848 -10.06 6.56 -10.61
CA LEU A 848 -8.63 6.27 -10.53
C LEU A 848 -7.86 7.43 -9.86
N ALA A 849 -8.21 8.67 -10.18
CA ALA A 849 -7.63 9.86 -9.55
C ALA A 849 -7.96 9.93 -8.06
N ASP A 850 -9.25 9.80 -7.69
CA ASP A 850 -9.73 9.81 -6.30
C ASP A 850 -9.08 8.68 -5.47
N PHE A 851 -8.93 7.48 -6.05
CA PHE A 851 -8.20 6.38 -5.41
C PHE A 851 -6.73 6.72 -5.16
N ALA A 852 -6.04 7.25 -6.18
CA ALA A 852 -4.63 7.60 -6.06
C ALA A 852 -4.41 8.70 -5.01
N GLU A 853 -5.21 9.76 -5.03
CA GLU A 853 -5.17 10.85 -4.05
C GLU A 853 -5.41 10.33 -2.64
N GLY A 854 -6.52 9.62 -2.40
CA GLY A 854 -6.86 9.10 -1.07
C GLY A 854 -5.85 8.06 -0.55
N PHE A 855 -5.26 7.24 -1.43
CA PHE A 855 -4.19 6.33 -1.06
C PHE A 855 -2.91 7.09 -0.67
N LEU A 856 -2.48 8.06 -1.48
CA LEU A 856 -1.31 8.88 -1.17
C LEU A 856 -1.47 9.63 0.15
N ASP A 857 -2.67 10.19 0.39
CA ASP A 857 -2.98 10.99 1.57
C ASP A 857 -2.96 10.17 2.87
N VAL A 858 -3.38 8.92 2.80
CA VAL A 858 -3.39 8.03 3.96
C VAL A 858 -2.05 7.31 4.15
N VAL A 859 -1.41 6.85 3.08
CA VAL A 859 -0.26 5.94 3.15
C VAL A 859 1.08 6.68 3.08
N LEU A 860 1.24 7.63 2.16
CA LEU A 860 2.52 8.24 1.82
C LEU A 860 2.67 9.70 2.27
N ARG A 861 1.60 10.30 2.79
CA ARG A 861 1.59 11.69 3.23
C ARG A 861 2.63 11.95 4.31
N ALA A 862 3.43 12.99 4.06
CA ALA A 862 4.43 13.49 4.97
C ALA A 862 4.20 14.98 5.26
N GLN A 863 4.75 15.45 6.38
CA GLN A 863 4.62 16.83 6.81
C GLN A 863 5.89 17.32 7.53
N PRO A 864 6.11 18.64 7.60
CA PRO A 864 7.16 19.21 8.44
C PRO A 864 6.94 18.90 9.93
N ASP A 865 7.99 18.53 10.66
CA ASP A 865 7.93 18.14 12.08
C ASP A 865 7.95 19.34 13.07
N GLY A 866 8.03 20.58 12.55
CA GLY A 866 8.13 21.81 13.33
C GLY A 866 9.52 22.09 13.94
N GLN A 867 10.47 21.17 13.83
CA GLN A 867 11.88 21.32 14.22
C GLN A 867 12.82 21.49 13.02
N GLY A 868 12.27 21.54 11.81
CA GLY A 868 13.00 21.70 10.55
C GLY A 868 13.29 20.38 9.83
N GLY A 869 12.75 19.26 10.31
CA GLY A 869 12.71 17.97 9.63
C GLY A 869 11.34 17.66 9.04
N TYR A 870 11.20 16.45 8.52
CA TYR A 870 9.97 15.92 7.95
C TYR A 870 9.68 14.55 8.55
N GLN A 871 8.39 14.24 8.68
CA GLN A 871 7.92 12.94 9.17
C GLN A 871 6.67 12.51 8.40
N PHE A 872 6.47 11.20 8.30
CA PHE A 872 5.21 10.65 7.80
C PHE A 872 4.07 10.94 8.78
N ASN A 873 2.87 11.19 8.24
CA ASN A 873 1.67 11.36 9.05
C ASN A 873 1.34 10.06 9.80
N ASN A 874 1.52 8.93 9.12
CA ASN A 874 1.28 7.59 9.65
C ASN A 874 2.59 6.80 9.75
N PRO A 875 3.39 6.98 10.82
CA PRO A 875 4.67 6.27 10.99
C PRO A 875 4.51 4.74 11.09
N GLY A 876 3.31 4.25 11.40
CA GLY A 876 2.96 2.82 11.35
C GLY A 876 3.09 2.20 9.95
N VAL A 877 2.90 2.97 8.86
CA VAL A 877 3.14 2.48 7.49
C VAL A 877 4.61 2.06 7.34
N ILE A 878 5.53 2.88 7.84
CA ILE A 878 6.96 2.60 7.76
C ILE A 878 7.35 1.39 8.62
N ALA A 879 6.71 1.22 9.78
CA ALA A 879 6.90 0.03 10.60
C ALA A 879 6.42 -1.24 9.90
N LEU A 880 5.22 -1.19 9.31
CA LEU A 880 4.65 -2.31 8.55
C LEU A 880 5.54 -2.65 7.35
N SER A 881 5.96 -1.66 6.56
CA SER A 881 6.88 -1.87 5.45
C SER A 881 8.21 -2.49 5.92
N SER A 882 8.79 -2.03 7.03
CA SER A 882 10.03 -2.66 7.54
C SER A 882 9.81 -4.09 8.01
N HIS A 883 8.65 -4.41 8.59
CA HIS A 883 8.33 -5.78 9.01
C HIS A 883 8.14 -6.70 7.81
N VAL A 884 7.45 -6.24 6.75
CA VAL A 884 7.31 -6.98 5.50
C VAL A 884 8.68 -7.25 4.87
N LEU A 885 9.53 -6.23 4.77
CA LEU A 885 10.87 -6.37 4.20
C LEU A 885 11.78 -7.30 5.01
N ASP A 886 11.80 -7.17 6.35
CA ASP A 886 12.52 -8.10 7.24
C ASP A 886 12.07 -9.55 7.01
N TYR A 887 10.76 -9.74 6.91
CA TYR A 887 10.17 -11.04 6.73
C TYR A 887 10.48 -11.64 5.35
N THR A 888 10.35 -10.85 4.28
CA THR A 888 10.73 -11.27 2.92
C THR A 888 12.22 -11.62 2.85
N ALA A 889 13.09 -10.86 3.53
CA ALA A 889 14.51 -11.16 3.63
C ALA A 889 14.76 -12.53 4.30
N GLN A 890 14.08 -12.79 5.43
CA GLN A 890 14.20 -14.07 6.13
C GLN A 890 13.74 -15.24 5.25
N ARG A 891 12.57 -15.09 4.60
CA ARG A 891 12.03 -16.15 3.74
C ARG A 891 12.92 -16.43 2.53
N ALA A 892 13.48 -15.38 1.93
CA ALA A 892 14.44 -15.51 0.85
C ALA A 892 15.67 -16.34 1.28
N ARG A 893 16.25 -16.05 2.46
CA ARG A 893 17.37 -16.85 3.01
C ARG A 893 17.03 -18.30 3.25
N GLU A 894 15.86 -18.58 3.83
CA GLU A 894 15.41 -19.95 4.05
C GLU A 894 15.32 -20.72 2.73
N MET A 895 14.82 -20.08 1.67
CA MET A 895 14.74 -20.67 0.34
C MET A 895 16.12 -20.87 -0.30
N GLU A 896 17.06 -19.94 -0.08
CA GLU A 896 18.45 -20.10 -0.51
C GLU A 896 19.14 -21.28 0.21
N GLU A 897 18.96 -21.39 1.52
CA GLU A 897 19.52 -22.48 2.33
C GLU A 897 18.97 -23.86 1.90
N ARG A 898 17.71 -23.90 1.43
CA ARG A 898 17.07 -25.10 0.87
C ARG A 898 17.47 -25.38 -0.59
N GLY A 899 18.05 -24.40 -1.28
CA GLY A 899 18.37 -24.49 -2.71
C GLY A 899 17.13 -24.39 -3.61
N GLU A 900 16.06 -23.80 -3.12
CA GLU A 900 14.74 -23.68 -3.77
C GLU A 900 14.44 -22.23 -4.20
N PHE A 901 15.33 -21.26 -3.91
CA PHE A 901 15.13 -19.83 -4.14
C PHE A 901 14.68 -19.46 -5.55
N GLU A 902 15.37 -19.94 -6.58
CA GLU A 902 15.05 -19.60 -7.98
C GLU A 902 13.66 -20.11 -8.38
N GLY A 903 13.32 -21.36 -8.07
CA GLY A 903 12.01 -21.95 -8.37
C GLY A 903 10.89 -21.29 -7.56
N TRP A 904 11.14 -21.00 -6.28
CA TRP A 904 10.19 -20.28 -5.43
C TRP A 904 9.83 -18.90 -6.00
N LEU A 905 10.83 -18.10 -6.39
CA LEU A 905 10.62 -16.73 -6.83
C LEU A 905 10.11 -16.62 -8.27
N THR A 906 10.53 -17.51 -9.16
CA THR A 906 10.20 -17.43 -10.60
C THR A 906 9.01 -18.30 -11.01
N GLU A 907 8.63 -19.30 -10.22
CA GLU A 907 7.51 -20.20 -10.51
C GLU A 907 6.42 -20.08 -9.43
N GLU A 908 6.74 -20.40 -8.17
CA GLU A 908 5.73 -20.53 -7.11
C GLU A 908 5.04 -19.21 -6.74
N VAL A 909 5.81 -18.13 -6.53
CA VAL A 909 5.26 -16.81 -6.17
C VAL A 909 4.40 -16.24 -7.30
N PRO A 910 4.85 -16.20 -8.57
CA PRO A 910 4.01 -15.76 -9.68
C PRO A 910 2.74 -16.61 -9.85
N ASP A 911 2.83 -17.94 -9.75
CA ASP A 911 1.66 -18.82 -9.91
C ASP A 911 0.65 -18.62 -8.77
N ALA A 912 1.10 -18.44 -7.53
CA ALA A 912 0.22 -18.14 -6.41
C ALA A 912 -0.52 -16.80 -6.57
N LEU A 913 0.17 -15.74 -7.04
CA LEU A 913 -0.49 -14.47 -7.33
C LEU A 913 -1.46 -14.57 -8.51
N MET A 914 -1.16 -15.37 -9.53
CA MET A 914 -2.07 -15.59 -10.65
C MET A 914 -3.33 -16.34 -10.25
N GLU A 915 -3.17 -17.39 -9.44
CA GLU A 915 -4.29 -18.10 -8.85
C GLU A 915 -5.17 -17.12 -8.06
N MET A 916 -4.55 -16.21 -7.28
CA MET A 916 -5.27 -15.16 -6.58
C MET A 916 -6.07 -14.26 -7.52
N PHE A 917 -5.47 -13.64 -8.55
CA PHE A 917 -6.16 -12.70 -9.44
C PHE A 917 -7.29 -13.34 -10.26
N THR A 918 -7.16 -14.63 -10.57
CA THR A 918 -8.17 -15.37 -11.33
C THR A 918 -9.19 -16.09 -10.45
N SER A 919 -8.99 -16.09 -9.12
CA SER A 919 -9.83 -16.81 -8.18
C SER A 919 -11.26 -16.28 -8.08
N ARG A 920 -12.17 -17.18 -7.70
CA ARG A 920 -13.56 -16.86 -7.37
C ARG A 920 -13.67 -15.84 -6.25
N TRP A 921 -12.82 -15.92 -5.23
CA TRP A 921 -12.89 -15.03 -4.09
C TRP A 921 -12.44 -13.61 -4.45
N PHE A 922 -11.38 -13.45 -5.25
CA PHE A 922 -10.86 -12.14 -5.63
C PHE A 922 -11.88 -11.39 -6.50
N PHE A 923 -12.45 -12.06 -7.49
CA PHE A 923 -13.53 -11.49 -8.30
C PHE A 923 -14.71 -11.05 -7.43
N ALA A 924 -15.15 -11.92 -6.52
CA ALA A 924 -16.24 -11.63 -5.60
C ALA A 924 -15.94 -10.44 -4.67
N ALA A 925 -14.72 -10.32 -4.16
CA ALA A 925 -14.31 -9.23 -3.29
C ALA A 925 -14.36 -7.87 -4.02
N VAL A 926 -13.81 -7.79 -5.24
CA VAL A 926 -13.85 -6.55 -6.04
C VAL A 926 -15.30 -6.15 -6.35
N GLU A 927 -16.14 -7.09 -6.80
CA GLU A 927 -17.54 -6.79 -7.12
C GLU A 927 -18.38 -6.44 -5.87
N LEU A 928 -18.10 -7.03 -4.70
CA LEU A 928 -18.80 -6.66 -3.46
C LEU A 928 -18.42 -5.25 -2.99
N ILE A 929 -17.14 -4.88 -3.04
CA ILE A 929 -16.69 -3.53 -2.67
C ILE A 929 -17.21 -2.51 -3.70
N ALA A 930 -17.23 -2.86 -4.98
CA ALA A 930 -17.83 -2.02 -6.03
C ALA A 930 -19.36 -1.89 -5.85
N ALA A 931 -20.06 -2.94 -5.44
CA ALA A 931 -21.49 -2.87 -5.12
C ALA A 931 -21.76 -1.94 -3.93
N LEU A 932 -20.84 -1.87 -2.97
CA LEU A 932 -20.89 -0.89 -1.89
C LEU A 932 -20.66 0.54 -2.37
N HIS A 933 -19.82 0.73 -3.38
CA HIS A 933 -19.63 2.04 -4.03
C HIS A 933 -20.92 2.52 -4.74
N ASP A 934 -21.66 1.59 -5.36
CA ASP A 934 -22.92 1.88 -6.06
C ASP A 934 -24.10 2.24 -5.11
N ASP A 935 -23.94 2.03 -3.79
CA ASP A 935 -24.88 2.43 -2.72
C ASP A 935 -24.28 3.56 -1.85
N PRO A 936 -24.46 4.86 -2.19
CA PRO A 936 -23.83 5.97 -1.47
C PRO A 936 -24.19 6.05 0.02
N ASP A 937 -25.42 5.67 0.39
CA ASP A 937 -25.87 5.65 1.78
C ASP A 937 -25.20 4.49 2.55
N GLY A 938 -25.08 3.33 1.89
CA GLY A 938 -24.35 2.17 2.42
C GLY A 938 -22.86 2.44 2.59
N ARG A 939 -22.22 3.04 1.59
CA ARG A 939 -20.83 3.50 1.62
C ARG A 939 -20.59 4.42 2.81
N ALA A 940 -21.37 5.50 2.93
CA ALA A 940 -21.24 6.47 4.02
C ALA A 940 -21.42 5.81 5.40
N THR A 941 -22.35 4.85 5.52
CA THR A 941 -22.59 4.12 6.76
C THR A 941 -21.44 3.18 7.14
N ILE A 942 -20.84 2.48 6.16
CA ILE A 942 -19.69 1.61 6.39
C ILE A 942 -18.44 2.43 6.71
N SER A 943 -18.17 3.51 5.97
CA SER A 943 -17.08 4.44 6.30
C SER A 943 -17.27 4.99 7.71
N ALA A 944 -18.49 5.41 8.08
CA ALA A 944 -18.78 5.87 9.44
C ALA A 944 -18.60 4.77 10.51
N ALA A 945 -18.89 3.50 10.19
CA ALA A 945 -18.65 2.38 11.10
C ALA A 945 -17.15 2.09 11.27
N LEU A 946 -16.38 2.09 10.18
CA LEU A 946 -14.93 1.90 10.21
C LEU A 946 -14.23 3.06 10.94
N SER A 947 -14.60 4.30 10.65
CA SER A 947 -14.16 5.47 11.41
C SER A 947 -14.60 5.37 12.87
N TYR A 948 -15.83 4.96 13.17
CA TYR A 948 -16.24 4.76 14.57
C TYR A 948 -15.34 3.76 15.30
N LEU A 949 -14.99 2.63 14.66
CA LEU A 949 -14.09 1.63 15.22
C LEU A 949 -12.63 2.12 15.33
N GLY A 950 -12.14 2.92 14.39
CA GLY A 950 -10.76 3.43 14.33
C GLY A 950 -10.49 4.75 15.07
N ASP A 951 -11.43 5.69 15.08
CA ASP A 951 -11.30 7.05 15.63
C ASP A 951 -11.02 7.08 17.13
N ASN A 952 -11.40 6.01 17.83
CA ASN A 952 -11.11 5.85 19.24
C ASN A 952 -10.14 4.70 19.42
N THR A 953 -8.97 5.01 19.95
CA THR A 953 -7.89 4.05 20.16
C THR A 953 -8.29 2.86 21.01
N ARG A 954 -9.19 3.04 21.99
CA ARG A 954 -9.76 1.92 22.76
C ARG A 954 -10.63 1.00 21.89
N ARG A 955 -11.41 1.55 20.96
CA ARG A 955 -12.26 0.74 20.04
C ARG A 955 -11.41 0.06 18.98
N ALA A 956 -10.34 0.69 18.52
CA ALA A 956 -9.35 0.06 17.66
C ALA A 956 -8.69 -1.13 18.37
N ASP A 957 -8.31 -0.97 19.65
CA ASP A 957 -7.77 -2.06 20.47
C ASP A 957 -8.80 -3.21 20.63
N GLN A 958 -10.09 -2.92 20.84
CA GLN A 958 -11.13 -3.95 20.91
C GLN A 958 -11.32 -4.69 19.58
N SER A 959 -11.22 -3.97 18.46
CA SER A 959 -11.29 -4.55 17.12
C SER A 959 -10.07 -5.44 16.86
N ALA A 960 -8.88 -4.98 17.21
CA ALA A 960 -7.65 -5.75 17.14
C ALA A 960 -7.68 -6.99 18.04
N MET A 961 -8.26 -6.90 19.24
CA MET A 961 -8.45 -8.06 20.12
C MET A 961 -9.43 -9.08 19.55
N MET A 962 -10.49 -8.63 18.85
CA MET A 962 -11.40 -9.53 18.14
C MET A 962 -10.66 -10.24 17.01
N VAL A 963 -9.90 -9.50 16.19
CA VAL A 963 -9.06 -10.08 15.12
C VAL A 963 -8.04 -11.05 15.73
N TYR A 964 -7.40 -10.69 16.83
CA TYR A 964 -6.47 -11.55 17.54
C TYR A 964 -7.12 -12.84 18.05
N ALA A 965 -8.31 -12.75 18.64
CA ALA A 965 -9.07 -13.91 19.08
C ALA A 965 -9.40 -14.83 17.90
N LEU A 966 -9.84 -14.26 16.77
CA LEU A 966 -10.08 -15.01 15.53
C LEU A 966 -8.79 -15.64 14.98
N MET A 967 -7.64 -14.97 15.10
CA MET A 967 -6.35 -15.54 14.73
C MET A 967 -6.00 -16.73 15.62
N VAL A 968 -5.97 -16.58 16.95
CA VAL A 968 -5.75 -17.71 17.89
C VAL A 968 -6.64 -18.88 17.52
N GLN A 969 -7.91 -18.58 17.29
CA GLN A 969 -8.94 -19.52 16.91
C GLN A 969 -8.68 -20.22 15.57
N ALA A 970 -8.05 -19.55 14.61
CA ALA A 970 -7.70 -20.07 13.29
C ALA A 970 -6.32 -20.76 13.23
N PHE A 971 -5.52 -20.76 14.30
CA PHE A 971 -4.29 -21.58 14.39
C PHE A 971 -4.50 -22.84 15.22
N ASP A 972 -5.58 -22.88 15.99
CA ASP A 972 -6.11 -24.05 16.67
C ASP A 972 -6.96 -24.91 15.68
N LEU A 973 -6.41 -25.15 14.48
CA LEU A 973 -7.17 -25.69 13.33
C LEU A 973 -7.68 -27.10 13.52
N GLU A 974 -7.05 -27.90 14.38
CA GLU A 974 -7.60 -29.23 14.72
C GLU A 974 -8.96 -29.11 15.43
N GLU A 975 -9.23 -28.00 16.11
CA GLU A 975 -10.38 -27.89 16.98
C GLU A 975 -11.56 -27.16 16.32
N LEU A 976 -11.33 -26.06 15.58
CA LEU A 976 -12.45 -25.26 15.03
C LEU A 976 -12.69 -25.38 13.54
N ALA A 977 -11.81 -26.05 12.79
CA ALA A 977 -12.11 -26.46 11.44
C ALA A 977 -13.48 -27.17 11.32
N PRO A 978 -13.91 -28.05 12.24
CA PRO A 978 -15.23 -28.68 12.19
C PRO A 978 -16.38 -27.68 12.27
N VAL A 979 -16.30 -26.69 13.18
CA VAL A 979 -17.35 -25.66 13.34
C VAL A 979 -17.38 -24.72 12.14
N ALA A 980 -16.22 -24.23 11.70
CA ALA A 980 -16.12 -23.32 10.57
C ALA A 980 -16.59 -24.01 9.28
N ARG A 981 -16.16 -25.26 9.05
CA ARG A 981 -16.60 -26.09 7.93
C ARG A 981 -18.10 -26.32 7.97
N PHE A 982 -18.65 -26.74 9.12
CA PHE A 982 -20.10 -26.94 9.27
C PHE A 982 -20.89 -25.66 9.02
N ALA A 983 -20.45 -24.53 9.60
CA ALA A 983 -21.11 -23.24 9.43
C ALA A 983 -21.07 -22.76 7.97
N MET A 984 -19.92 -22.84 7.30
CA MET A 984 -19.81 -22.45 5.89
C MET A 984 -20.56 -23.41 4.97
N GLN A 985 -20.56 -24.73 5.24
CA GLN A 985 -21.36 -25.71 4.50
C GLN A 985 -22.87 -25.48 4.66
N SER A 986 -23.31 -25.01 5.83
CA SER A 986 -24.71 -24.63 6.06
C SER A 986 -25.12 -23.36 5.32
N LEU A 987 -24.15 -22.47 5.06
CA LEU A 987 -24.32 -21.23 4.29
C LEU A 987 -24.02 -21.37 2.81
N ASP A 988 -23.46 -22.50 2.38
CA ASP A 988 -23.11 -22.80 1.00
C ASP A 988 -24.33 -22.59 0.09
N PRO A 989 -24.25 -21.68 -0.90
CA PRO A 989 -25.36 -21.40 -1.79
C PRO A 989 -25.87 -22.61 -2.58
N ASP A 990 -25.04 -23.63 -2.74
CA ASP A 990 -25.38 -24.87 -3.44
C ASP A 990 -26.08 -25.89 -2.50
N ARG A 991 -26.06 -25.66 -1.18
CA ARG A 991 -26.80 -26.43 -0.19
C ARG A 991 -28.28 -26.04 -0.21
N ARG A 992 -29.16 -27.03 -0.45
CA ARG A 992 -30.62 -26.83 -0.50
C ARG A 992 -31.33 -27.58 0.62
N TYR A 993 -32.26 -26.89 1.28
CA TYR A 993 -33.11 -27.41 2.34
C TYR A 993 -34.56 -27.51 1.87
N ASP A 994 -35.18 -28.69 1.98
CA ASP A 994 -36.59 -28.91 1.61
C ASP A 994 -37.52 -28.41 2.72
N VAL A 995 -37.96 -27.16 2.61
CA VAL A 995 -38.88 -26.52 3.55
C VAL A 995 -40.12 -25.99 2.84
N GLN A 996 -41.24 -25.87 3.56
CA GLN A 996 -42.48 -25.31 3.00
C GLN A 996 -42.61 -23.82 3.33
N GLY A 997 -43.12 -23.03 2.38
CA GLY A 997 -43.46 -21.62 2.58
C GLY A 997 -43.03 -20.70 1.44
N GLN A 998 -43.31 -19.41 1.59
CA GLN A 998 -42.78 -18.36 0.73
C GLN A 998 -41.26 -18.27 0.93
N HIS A 999 -40.50 -17.97 -0.13
CA HIS A 999 -39.02 -17.90 -0.12
C HIS A 999 -38.28 -19.19 0.25
N ALA A 1000 -38.99 -20.34 0.31
CA ALA A 1000 -38.40 -21.62 0.66
C ALA A 1000 -37.26 -22.08 -0.27
N GLY A 1001 -37.26 -21.63 -1.52
CA GLY A 1001 -36.23 -21.97 -2.51
C GLY A 1001 -34.93 -21.17 -2.39
N LEU A 1002 -34.92 -20.00 -1.75
CA LEU A 1002 -33.73 -19.13 -1.68
C LEU A 1002 -32.58 -19.78 -0.90
N PRO A 1003 -31.30 -19.54 -1.18
CA PRO A 1003 -30.21 -20.02 -0.32
C PRO A 1003 -30.27 -19.49 1.13
N THR A 1004 -29.58 -20.16 2.06
CA THR A 1004 -29.57 -19.73 3.48
C THR A 1004 -28.89 -18.36 3.64
N GLY A 1005 -27.78 -18.13 2.93
CA GLY A 1005 -27.10 -16.84 2.89
C GLY A 1005 -28.01 -15.70 2.41
N THR A 1006 -28.76 -15.90 1.32
CA THR A 1006 -29.75 -14.93 0.82
C THR A 1006 -30.81 -14.61 1.87
N LEU A 1007 -31.39 -15.64 2.51
CA LEU A 1007 -32.42 -15.42 3.51
C LEU A 1007 -31.89 -14.64 4.72
N LEU A 1008 -30.63 -14.88 5.13
CA LEU A 1008 -29.98 -14.11 6.19
C LEU A 1008 -29.76 -12.65 5.74
N GLY A 1009 -29.30 -12.44 4.51
CA GLY A 1009 -29.15 -11.10 3.92
C GLY A 1009 -30.46 -10.32 3.93
N GLU A 1010 -31.53 -10.91 3.42
CA GLU A 1010 -32.88 -10.34 3.42
C GLU A 1010 -33.39 -10.07 4.84
N PHE A 1011 -33.18 -11.01 5.77
CA PHE A 1011 -33.56 -10.79 7.16
C PHE A 1011 -32.80 -9.61 7.78
N MET A 1012 -31.49 -9.50 7.56
CA MET A 1012 -30.68 -8.38 8.04
C MET A 1012 -31.12 -7.05 7.42
N ALA A 1013 -31.37 -7.04 6.10
CA ALA A 1013 -31.88 -5.88 5.38
C ALA A 1013 -33.18 -5.35 6.00
N ARG A 1014 -34.15 -6.26 6.18
CA ARG A 1014 -35.45 -5.92 6.76
C ARG A 1014 -35.37 -5.58 8.24
N ALA A 1015 -34.57 -6.30 9.02
CA ALA A 1015 -34.40 -6.02 10.43
C ALA A 1015 -33.80 -4.62 10.66
N GLY A 1016 -32.85 -4.19 9.81
CA GLY A 1016 -32.29 -2.84 9.85
C GLY A 1016 -33.32 -1.76 9.52
N GLU A 1017 -34.20 -2.00 8.53
CA GLU A 1017 -35.29 -1.09 8.16
C GLU A 1017 -36.38 -0.99 9.25
N LEU A 1018 -36.65 -2.09 9.95
CA LEU A 1018 -37.78 -2.21 10.87
C LEU A 1018 -37.43 -1.78 12.31
N ASP A 1019 -36.17 -1.82 12.70
CA ASP A 1019 -35.66 -1.38 14.02
C ASP A 1019 -34.82 -0.09 13.90
N PRO A 1020 -35.42 1.07 13.56
CA PRO A 1020 -34.66 2.30 13.34
C PRO A 1020 -33.97 2.84 14.61
N ASP A 1021 -34.47 2.49 15.79
CA ASP A 1021 -33.94 2.94 17.08
C ASP A 1021 -32.82 2.03 17.63
N GLY A 1022 -32.51 0.92 16.94
CA GLY A 1022 -31.44 -0.03 17.28
C GLY A 1022 -31.63 -0.76 18.59
N GLU A 1023 -32.88 -1.00 18.97
CA GLU A 1023 -33.20 -1.69 20.22
C GLU A 1023 -32.81 -3.17 20.16
N GLY A 1024 -33.08 -3.85 19.04
CA GLY A 1024 -32.68 -5.23 18.80
C GLY A 1024 -31.17 -5.42 18.77
N VAL A 1025 -30.47 -4.57 18.02
CA VAL A 1025 -29.00 -4.62 17.92
C VAL A 1025 -28.34 -4.39 19.30
N ARG A 1026 -28.85 -3.46 20.11
CA ARG A 1026 -28.37 -3.26 21.49
C ARG A 1026 -28.64 -4.46 22.39
N ILE A 1027 -29.81 -5.10 22.30
CA ILE A 1027 -30.12 -6.32 23.05
C ILE A 1027 -29.15 -7.45 22.66
N MET A 1028 -28.91 -7.63 21.36
CA MET A 1028 -27.97 -8.62 20.84
C MET A 1028 -26.54 -8.36 21.33
N GLY A 1029 -26.08 -7.10 21.24
CA GLY A 1029 -24.76 -6.67 21.71
C GLY A 1029 -24.56 -6.88 23.21
N ARG A 1030 -25.55 -6.53 24.05
CA ARG A 1030 -25.51 -6.80 25.50
C ARG A 1030 -25.50 -8.30 25.81
N GLY A 1031 -26.23 -9.09 25.04
CA GLY A 1031 -26.27 -10.54 25.24
C GLY A 1031 -24.99 -11.27 24.82
N ALA A 1032 -24.17 -10.66 23.96
CA ALA A 1032 -22.86 -11.16 23.55
C ALA A 1032 -21.74 -10.87 24.58
N VAL A 1033 -21.97 -9.97 25.55
CA VAL A 1033 -20.96 -9.63 26.57
C VAL A 1033 -20.69 -10.81 27.48
N GLN A 1034 -19.42 -11.21 27.54
CA GLN A 1034 -18.89 -12.21 28.46
C GLN A 1034 -18.05 -11.55 29.56
N GLY A 1035 -18.03 -12.15 30.74
CA GLY A 1035 -17.15 -11.79 31.84
C GLY A 1035 -16.54 -13.03 32.47
N GLU A 1036 -15.61 -12.85 33.40
CA GLU A 1036 -14.91 -13.99 34.03
C GLU A 1036 -15.85 -14.83 34.92
N GLU A 1037 -16.80 -14.18 35.62
CA GLU A 1037 -17.76 -14.86 36.50
C GLU A 1037 -19.00 -15.40 35.75
N TYR A 1038 -19.16 -15.06 34.47
CA TYR A 1038 -20.38 -15.35 33.73
C TYR A 1038 -20.16 -15.57 32.24
N ARG A 1039 -20.85 -16.55 31.67
CA ARG A 1039 -20.88 -16.75 30.23
C ARG A 1039 -21.65 -15.64 29.54
N ALA A 1040 -21.37 -15.43 28.25
CA ALA A 1040 -22.23 -14.62 27.39
C ALA A 1040 -23.69 -15.07 27.56
N SER A 1041 -24.61 -14.11 27.64
CA SER A 1041 -26.01 -14.38 27.97
C SER A 1041 -26.64 -15.37 26.98
N TRP A 1042 -26.33 -15.24 25.69
CA TRP A 1042 -26.83 -16.14 24.65
C TRP A 1042 -26.31 -17.57 24.79
N VAL A 1043 -25.06 -17.74 25.24
CA VAL A 1043 -24.47 -19.06 25.50
C VAL A 1043 -25.11 -19.73 26.72
N ALA A 1044 -25.32 -18.97 27.80
CA ALA A 1044 -25.97 -19.47 29.01
C ALA A 1044 -27.44 -19.87 28.75
N ILE A 1045 -28.18 -19.06 27.99
CA ILE A 1045 -29.55 -19.38 27.56
C ILE A 1045 -29.55 -20.63 26.66
N GLY A 1046 -28.63 -20.70 25.69
CA GLY A 1046 -28.47 -21.83 24.78
C GLY A 1046 -28.17 -23.16 25.50
N ASP A 1047 -27.21 -23.18 26.43
CA ASP A 1047 -26.86 -24.36 27.25
C ASP A 1047 -28.08 -24.88 28.02
N LEU A 1048 -28.83 -23.97 28.67
CA LEU A 1048 -30.04 -24.36 29.40
C LEU A 1048 -31.13 -24.90 28.48
N VAL A 1049 -31.35 -24.28 27.32
CA VAL A 1049 -32.32 -24.75 26.33
C VAL A 1049 -31.93 -26.14 25.81
N LEU A 1050 -30.66 -26.35 25.44
CA LEU A 1050 -30.17 -27.64 24.97
C LEU A 1050 -30.36 -28.74 26.04
N ARG A 1051 -29.97 -28.46 27.30
CA ARG A 1051 -30.18 -29.37 28.43
C ARG A 1051 -31.65 -29.64 28.72
N TYR A 1052 -32.53 -28.66 28.51
CA TYR A 1052 -33.96 -28.82 28.71
C TYR A 1052 -34.58 -29.78 27.69
N PHE A 1053 -34.15 -29.66 26.43
CA PHE A 1053 -34.63 -30.49 25.33
C PHE A 1053 -33.94 -31.85 25.23
N SER A 1054 -32.82 -32.09 25.93
CA SER A 1054 -32.16 -33.40 25.92
C SER A 1054 -33.08 -34.53 26.45
N ALA A 1055 -32.79 -35.76 26.02
CA ALA A 1055 -33.48 -36.95 26.50
C ALA A 1055 -33.27 -37.19 28.01
N THR A 1056 -32.13 -36.73 28.55
CA THR A 1056 -31.80 -36.78 29.97
C THR A 1056 -31.49 -35.39 30.54
N PRO A 1057 -32.52 -34.60 30.90
CA PRO A 1057 -32.34 -33.27 31.47
C PRO A 1057 -31.62 -33.37 32.83
N ARG A 1058 -30.42 -32.80 32.94
CA ARG A 1058 -29.61 -32.79 34.17
C ARG A 1058 -29.01 -31.42 34.42
N ASP A 1059 -29.03 -31.00 35.69
CA ASP A 1059 -28.48 -29.72 36.15
C ASP A 1059 -26.95 -29.73 36.25
N GLN A 1060 -26.37 -30.88 36.58
CA GLN A 1060 -24.93 -31.10 36.77
C GLN A 1060 -24.38 -32.18 35.82
N GLY A 1061 -23.10 -32.04 35.48
CA GLY A 1061 -22.37 -32.93 34.59
C GLY A 1061 -22.14 -32.34 33.20
N GLU A 1062 -21.07 -32.80 32.56
CA GLU A 1062 -20.76 -32.54 31.15
C GLU A 1062 -21.88 -33.09 30.26
N LEU A 1063 -22.15 -32.38 29.17
CA LEU A 1063 -23.08 -32.86 28.16
C LEU A 1063 -22.48 -34.10 27.50
N THR A 1064 -23.28 -35.14 27.29
CA THR A 1064 -22.86 -36.29 26.48
C THR A 1064 -23.25 -36.08 25.03
N ARG A 1065 -22.64 -36.85 24.11
CA ARG A 1065 -23.05 -36.84 22.69
C ARG A 1065 -24.55 -37.07 22.54
N GLU A 1066 -25.10 -38.03 23.28
CA GLU A 1066 -26.53 -38.34 23.30
C GLU A 1066 -27.38 -37.16 23.80
N ASP A 1067 -26.91 -36.39 24.80
CA ASP A 1067 -27.61 -35.21 25.28
C ASP A 1067 -27.68 -34.10 24.22
N ILE A 1068 -26.59 -33.87 23.49
CA ILE A 1068 -26.52 -32.85 22.43
C ILE A 1068 -27.39 -33.26 21.25
N THR A 1069 -27.20 -34.46 20.70
CA THR A 1069 -27.98 -34.99 19.56
C THR A 1069 -29.47 -34.96 19.89
N SER A 1070 -29.88 -35.56 21.02
CA SER A 1070 -31.30 -35.58 21.39
C SER A 1070 -31.85 -34.19 21.74
N GLY A 1071 -31.00 -33.30 22.27
CA GLY A 1071 -31.37 -31.92 22.56
C GLY A 1071 -31.66 -31.12 21.29
N MET A 1072 -30.78 -31.22 20.29
CA MET A 1072 -30.94 -30.60 18.98
C MET A 1072 -32.16 -31.16 18.25
N ASP A 1073 -32.34 -32.48 18.20
CA ASP A 1073 -33.48 -33.14 17.56
C ASP A 1073 -34.81 -32.71 18.20
N ASN A 1074 -34.93 -32.81 19.53
CA ASN A 1074 -36.16 -32.46 20.24
C ASN A 1074 -36.49 -30.97 20.16
N LEU A 1075 -35.47 -30.09 20.13
CA LEU A 1075 -35.64 -28.66 19.91
C LEU A 1075 -36.09 -28.37 18.48
N GLY A 1076 -35.48 -29.02 17.48
CA GLY A 1076 -35.87 -28.95 16.08
C GLY A 1076 -37.33 -29.38 15.86
N GLU A 1077 -37.72 -30.52 16.44
CA GLU A 1077 -39.12 -30.97 16.43
C GLU A 1077 -40.05 -29.94 17.08
N TRP A 1078 -39.64 -29.37 18.23
CA TRP A 1078 -40.44 -28.35 18.92
C TRP A 1078 -40.63 -27.09 18.07
N LEU A 1079 -39.61 -26.62 17.35
CA LEU A 1079 -39.71 -25.44 16.48
C LEU A 1079 -40.82 -25.61 15.43
N LEU A 1080 -40.95 -26.82 14.86
CA LEU A 1080 -41.94 -27.15 13.82
C LEU A 1080 -43.34 -27.47 14.38
N GLN A 1081 -43.55 -27.50 15.70
CA GLN A 1081 -44.85 -27.84 16.29
C GLN A 1081 -45.91 -26.74 16.11
N GLU A 1082 -46.97 -27.06 15.37
CA GLU A 1082 -48.07 -26.11 15.11
C GLU A 1082 -48.87 -25.67 16.34
N GLU A 1083 -48.96 -26.50 17.38
CA GLU A 1083 -49.82 -26.25 18.55
C GLU A 1083 -49.10 -25.61 19.74
N ARG A 1084 -47.77 -25.75 19.81
CA ARG A 1084 -46.98 -25.39 21.01
C ARG A 1084 -45.57 -24.88 20.69
N GLY A 1085 -45.13 -25.00 19.44
CA GLY A 1085 -43.84 -24.56 18.95
C GLY A 1085 -43.86 -23.16 18.36
N LEU A 1086 -42.80 -22.84 17.63
CA LEU A 1086 -42.64 -21.54 16.96
C LEU A 1086 -43.70 -21.33 15.85
N GLU A 1087 -44.13 -22.40 15.17
CA GLU A 1087 -45.22 -22.32 14.18
C GLU A 1087 -46.55 -21.80 14.76
N ARG A 1088 -46.82 -22.06 16.05
CA ARG A 1088 -48.00 -21.46 16.71
C ARG A 1088 -47.91 -19.95 16.79
N TYR A 1089 -46.71 -19.42 17.02
CA TYR A 1089 -46.49 -17.97 17.06
C TYR A 1089 -46.81 -17.35 15.71
N TYR A 1090 -46.33 -17.95 14.61
CA TYR A 1090 -46.64 -17.48 13.25
C TYR A 1090 -48.14 -17.53 12.95
N LYS A 1091 -48.84 -18.59 13.35
CA LYS A 1091 -50.31 -18.68 13.20
C LYS A 1091 -51.05 -17.61 14.00
N LEU A 1092 -50.55 -17.23 15.17
CA LEU A 1092 -51.14 -16.17 15.99
C LEU A 1092 -50.93 -14.79 15.37
N VAL A 1093 -49.74 -14.52 14.82
CA VAL A 1093 -49.42 -13.29 14.08
C VAL A 1093 -50.31 -13.18 12.84
N ASP A 1094 -50.37 -14.24 12.03
CA ASP A 1094 -51.20 -14.29 10.82
C ASP A 1094 -52.71 -14.16 11.14
N HIS A 1095 -53.19 -14.78 12.22
CA HIS A 1095 -54.57 -14.60 12.67
C HIS A 1095 -54.86 -13.15 13.10
N ARG A 1096 -53.93 -12.50 13.80
CA ARG A 1096 -54.06 -11.09 14.19
C ARG A 1096 -54.10 -10.19 12.95
N ARG A 1097 -53.26 -10.45 11.94
CA ARG A 1097 -53.26 -9.71 10.68
C ARG A 1097 -54.61 -9.80 9.97
N ARG A 1098 -55.14 -11.02 9.79
CA ARG A 1098 -56.46 -11.23 9.16
C ARG A 1098 -57.58 -10.46 9.89
N LEU A 1099 -57.55 -10.42 11.22
CA LEU A 1099 -58.48 -9.63 12.02
C LEU A 1099 -58.33 -8.11 11.83
N LEU A 1100 -57.13 -7.61 11.56
CA LEU A 1100 -56.86 -6.19 11.29
C LEU A 1100 -57.23 -5.79 9.85
N ASP A 1101 -57.04 -6.70 8.89
CA ASP A 1101 -57.39 -6.53 7.48
C ASP A 1101 -58.91 -6.71 7.20
N GLY A 1102 -59.66 -7.15 8.21
CA GLY A 1102 -61.13 -7.25 8.17
C GLY A 1102 -61.66 -8.59 7.63
N GLU A 1103 -60.85 -9.65 7.63
CA GLU A 1103 -61.23 -11.03 7.30
C GLU A 1103 -61.71 -11.85 8.50
#